data_AF-A0A2E4M8Y7-F1
#
_entry.id   AF-A0A2E4M8Y7-F1
#
_cell.length_a   1.000
_cell.length_b   1.000
_cell.length_c   1.000
_cell.angle_alpha   90.00
_cell.angle_beta   90.00
_cell.angle_gamma   90.00
#
_symmetry.space_group_name_H-M   'P 1'
#
loop_
_entity.id
_entity.type
_entity.pdbx_description
1 polymer ?
#
loop_
_entity_poly.entity_id
_entity_poly.type
_entity_poly.pdbx_seq_one_letter_code
_entity_poly.pdbx_strand_id
1 'polypeptide(L)'
;MRVVCTLFFTCFAGLLVNPVVAVEPSNTELRSIQNWVRGHFNGETIAPIHNGYLEVDLEHGSLLKNMATTKVYHKQLGALPLQIHRKTYDHGLYMASPGTIRVFLPSPARRFTAVFGIDSNRVTSFYSNAGRGAVVGSVVVGEKELYQSPVMREGMTGQNVAVPLGDANSFDLIVRGKDEGIIERVDFNQADWADAQVELTDGRTIRIGDLPTAPLARVPSTDLPFSFVYNGQASSEFIHQWEKSWSDDVVGPDITTKVLTLSDPQSGLTVKCDVTVYKKLPVVEWVLTLRNDGKTQTHLIENVLPLDCEFERNNEDEFVLHHSNGSPHSLVRMSDETDYAPRETVLPPQSNKKLNSLIGLPASNDLPFFNLEWNNRGAVFAIGWPGQWQADFVRDEHRGINLKAGQQDVSFVLEPGEKVRTPRIAMLLWKGGDWLRAQNLWRSWMVSHNLPRTADGVLPPFQHNASSSAHYIESSGATEENQKMFVDRYVDHGITPDYWWIDAGWYDYADYWLNVGSWNPNKNRFPNGLKPISDYLHQRDMKFILWFTPEMVTRGTELDLMQKPWLLKGGAEWWMGHALIQGEYPAHVNDSGLTLMEDVAAFGTGNPDATATTKQSLADGKWHLVTATRFINPDTEKSELRVFINGELNAFAVSNNLDLMNKNDSFGVGRQYQTRGIVGEIDDVRVYDVALDASQVRSLFKQQLDVKPSHHYPFNKSVKDVAGGIDGEMIGSGDFRFVPGVNGGDDSALVFNNDYGVKIPNSAYENYTLSCWLRMDAPQAPPWGRGDMRLLDFGDPAAAEWITEYVDSRITSQGVDLYRHDGIPPLSFWNANDESERRGISEMKHVEGLLGYWDELRRRHPMLRIDICSGGGSRNELETLRRAVPLWRSDYAYETTGMQTLSYGMALWIPYFGTGINTTDEYTFWSQLAPSNTTTWDVRRDDFDFEAARRLLAQRRDVISYYYDDYYPLTKYRTDNDVWMAWQFNRESEDSGVVMAFRRPDSPTSQMQLKLRGLNDKHVYVVTDLEGRVIQRDSGAKLAATGLVLDLSEPRSVAICKYRKRR
;
A
#
# COMPACT_ATOMS: atom_id res chain seq x y z
N MET A 1 9.36 42.99 56.16
CA MET A 1 9.26 44.47 56.06
C MET A 1 8.70 44.78 54.68
N ARG A 2 7.69 45.66 54.61
CA ARG A 2 6.92 46.00 53.39
C ARG A 2 7.75 46.76 52.33
N VAL A 3 7.15 46.83 51.13
CA VAL A 3 7.19 47.89 50.07
C VAL A 3 7.92 47.45 48.79
N VAL A 4 7.46 47.59 47.53
CA VAL A 4 6.17 47.84 46.82
C VAL A 4 6.49 47.74 45.30
N CYS A 5 5.57 47.15 44.50
CA CYS A 5 5.31 47.31 43.04
C CYS A 5 6.41 47.10 41.97
N THR A 6 6.16 46.73 40.71
CA THR A 6 5.14 46.02 39.89
C THR A 6 5.74 46.02 38.47
N LEU A 7 5.50 44.97 37.68
CA LEU A 7 5.20 44.95 36.22
C LEU A 7 6.03 43.97 35.37
N PHE A 8 5.26 43.20 34.59
CA PHE A 8 5.59 42.32 33.46
C PHE A 8 6.25 40.97 33.77
N PHE A 9 5.42 39.92 33.88
CA PHE A 9 5.36 38.79 32.92
C PHE A 9 4.40 37.73 33.48
N THR A 10 3.17 37.68 32.99
CA THR A 10 2.28 36.53 33.15
C THR A 10 1.33 36.46 31.96
N CYS A 11 1.72 35.68 30.96
CA CYS A 11 0.82 35.05 29.99
C CYS A 11 1.56 33.86 29.36
N PHE A 12 1.73 32.80 30.14
CA PHE A 12 1.99 31.45 29.64
C PHE A 12 1.19 30.49 30.51
N ALA A 13 0.06 30.02 30.00
CA ALA A 13 -0.60 28.77 30.35
C ALA A 13 -1.87 28.62 29.52
N GLY A 14 -1.96 27.54 28.74
CA GLY A 14 -3.22 27.07 28.17
C GLY A 14 -3.39 27.29 26.66
N LEU A 15 -2.45 26.86 25.84
CA LEU A 15 -2.82 26.38 24.50
C LEU A 15 -3.56 25.05 24.70
N LEU A 16 -4.87 25.15 24.93
CA LEU A 16 -5.78 24.06 24.59
C LEU A 16 -5.49 23.71 23.13
N VAL A 17 -5.07 22.47 22.88
CA VAL A 17 -5.00 21.89 21.55
C VAL A 17 -6.43 21.96 21.01
N ASN A 18 -6.73 23.01 20.24
CA ASN A 18 -7.98 23.06 19.48
C ASN A 18 -7.93 21.86 18.54
N PRO A 19 -8.96 20.99 18.53
CA PRO A 19 -9.03 19.94 17.53
C PRO A 19 -9.00 20.62 16.16
N VAL A 20 -8.07 20.16 15.31
CA VAL A 20 -7.97 20.55 13.91
C VAL A 20 -9.29 20.11 13.25
N VAL A 21 -10.25 21.03 13.13
CA VAL A 21 -11.52 20.71 12.44
C VAL A 21 -11.28 20.87 10.95
N ALA A 22 -10.99 19.73 10.35
CA ALA A 22 -11.12 19.35 8.95
C ALA A 22 -12.58 18.91 8.66
N VAL A 23 -12.89 18.57 7.40
CA VAL A 23 -14.17 17.96 6.97
C VAL A 23 -14.83 17.13 8.07
N GLU A 24 -16.06 17.48 8.46
CA GLU A 24 -16.82 16.74 9.48
C GLU A 24 -17.70 15.64 8.87
N PRO A 25 -17.86 14.49 9.55
CA PRO A 25 -18.80 13.46 9.14
C PRO A 25 -20.24 13.87 9.43
N SER A 26 -21.16 13.43 8.58
CA SER A 26 -22.58 13.65 8.79
C SER A 26 -23.16 12.69 9.83
N ASN A 27 -24.23 13.10 10.51
CA ASN A 27 -25.01 12.21 11.40
C ASN A 27 -25.58 10.98 10.67
N THR A 28 -25.68 11.03 9.34
CA THR A 28 -26.12 9.88 8.54
C THR A 28 -24.98 8.87 8.42
N GLU A 29 -23.76 9.31 8.13
CA GLU A 29 -22.57 8.44 8.05
C GLU A 29 -22.29 7.75 9.40
N LEU A 30 -22.35 8.50 10.50
CA LEU A 30 -22.16 7.93 11.86
C LEU A 30 -23.22 6.86 12.19
N ARG A 31 -24.49 7.10 11.85
CA ARG A 31 -25.55 6.10 12.04
C ARG A 31 -25.40 4.91 11.10
N SER A 32 -24.95 5.13 9.87
CA SER A 32 -24.71 4.05 8.90
C SER A 32 -23.65 3.07 9.41
N ILE A 33 -22.50 3.55 9.91
CA ILE A 33 -21.48 2.65 10.46
C ILE A 33 -21.96 1.94 11.73
N GLN A 34 -22.68 2.63 12.62
CA GLN A 34 -23.22 2.02 13.84
C GLN A 34 -24.21 0.90 13.52
N ASN A 35 -25.08 1.11 12.54
CA ASN A 35 -26.01 0.10 12.08
C ASN A 35 -25.29 -1.06 11.40
N TRP A 36 -24.26 -0.78 10.59
CA TRP A 36 -23.43 -1.82 9.98
C TRP A 36 -22.78 -2.72 11.05
N VAL A 37 -22.16 -2.11 12.08
CA VAL A 37 -21.57 -2.86 13.21
C VAL A 37 -22.61 -3.70 13.95
N ARG A 38 -23.78 -3.13 14.24
CA ARG A 38 -24.88 -3.85 14.91
C ARG A 38 -25.38 -5.03 14.07
N GLY A 39 -25.49 -4.86 12.76
CA GLY A 39 -25.87 -5.93 11.84
C GLY A 39 -24.85 -7.07 11.82
N HIS A 40 -23.59 -6.74 11.54
CA HIS A 40 -22.54 -7.71 11.26
C HIS A 40 -21.92 -8.36 12.51
N PHE A 41 -21.78 -7.63 13.63
CA PHE A 41 -21.10 -8.13 14.84
C PHE A 41 -22.04 -8.40 16.03
N ASN A 42 -23.23 -7.79 16.06
CA ASN A 42 -24.23 -8.05 17.11
C ASN A 42 -25.36 -8.96 16.63
N GLY A 43 -25.46 -9.25 15.33
CA GLY A 43 -26.55 -10.05 14.75
C GLY A 43 -27.92 -9.37 14.84
N GLU A 44 -27.94 -8.03 14.93
CA GLU A 44 -29.18 -7.27 15.04
C GLU A 44 -29.79 -7.03 13.66
N THR A 45 -31.09 -7.31 13.51
CA THR A 45 -31.81 -6.94 12.29
C THR A 45 -31.97 -5.43 12.19
N ILE A 46 -31.39 -4.82 11.16
CA ILE A 46 -31.50 -3.39 10.88
C ILE A 46 -32.61 -3.15 9.86
N ALA A 47 -33.64 -2.39 10.23
CA ALA A 47 -34.68 -1.99 9.30
C ALA A 47 -34.11 -1.06 8.21
N PRO A 48 -34.45 -1.26 6.92
CA PRO A 48 -34.01 -0.37 5.86
C PRO A 48 -34.62 1.03 6.04
N ILE A 49 -33.78 2.05 6.08
CA ILE A 49 -34.20 3.45 6.12
C ILE A 49 -34.26 3.96 4.67
N HIS A 50 -35.46 4.07 4.10
CA HIS A 50 -35.66 4.65 2.77
C HIS A 50 -35.93 6.16 2.88
N ASN A 51 -35.02 6.97 2.35
CA ASN A 51 -35.16 8.44 2.31
C ASN A 51 -35.90 8.95 1.05
N GLY A 52 -36.76 8.12 0.46
CA GLY A 52 -37.34 8.32 -0.87
C GLY A 52 -36.47 7.78 -2.01
N TYR A 53 -37.05 7.60 -3.19
CA TYR A 53 -36.39 7.07 -4.40
C TYR A 53 -37.20 7.36 -5.67
N LEU A 54 -36.61 7.11 -6.84
CA LEU A 54 -37.25 7.24 -8.14
C LEU A 54 -37.44 5.87 -8.80
N GLU A 55 -38.65 5.54 -9.21
CA GLU A 55 -38.91 4.47 -10.19
C GLU A 55 -38.98 5.10 -11.58
N VAL A 56 -38.13 4.61 -12.48
CA VAL A 56 -37.89 5.23 -13.79
C VAL A 56 -38.35 4.27 -14.87
N ASP A 57 -39.31 4.73 -15.67
CA ASP A 57 -39.85 4.02 -16.83
C ASP A 57 -39.76 4.94 -18.04
N LEU A 58 -38.67 4.83 -18.80
CA LEU A 58 -38.41 5.62 -19.99
C LEU A 58 -38.45 4.70 -21.20
N GLU A 59 -39.19 5.07 -22.25
CA GLU A 59 -39.19 4.29 -23.49
C GLU A 59 -37.82 4.32 -24.18
N HIS A 60 -37.04 5.38 -23.93
CA HIS A 60 -35.74 5.59 -24.55
C HIS A 60 -34.73 6.27 -23.63
N GLY A 61 -33.45 5.92 -23.79
CA GLY A 61 -32.36 6.56 -23.05
C GLY A 61 -32.34 6.24 -21.56
N SER A 62 -31.49 6.95 -20.83
CA SER A 62 -31.39 6.87 -19.37
C SER A 62 -31.79 8.20 -18.76
N LEU A 63 -32.32 8.16 -17.54
CA LEU A 63 -32.55 9.37 -16.75
C LEU A 63 -31.19 10.04 -16.48
N LEU A 64 -31.09 11.33 -16.77
CA LEU A 64 -29.93 12.13 -16.35
C LEU A 64 -30.37 13.07 -15.23
N LYS A 65 -29.58 13.10 -14.15
CA LYS A 65 -29.90 13.89 -12.95
C LYS A 65 -28.93 15.04 -12.82
N ASN A 66 -29.45 16.23 -12.57
CA ASN A 66 -28.66 17.47 -12.38
C ASN A 66 -27.76 17.82 -13.58
N MET A 67 -27.90 17.13 -14.71
CA MET A 67 -27.12 17.34 -15.91
C MET A 67 -27.88 16.91 -17.17
N ALA A 68 -27.45 17.47 -18.30
CA ALA A 68 -27.77 17.03 -19.65
C ALA A 68 -26.49 16.55 -20.36
N THR A 69 -26.64 15.77 -21.43
CA THR A 69 -25.52 15.27 -22.24
C THR A 69 -25.51 15.93 -23.61
N THR A 70 -24.32 16.31 -24.09
CA THR A 70 -24.14 16.74 -25.48
C THR A 70 -23.54 15.61 -26.31
N LYS A 71 -24.33 15.02 -27.22
CA LYS A 71 -23.82 14.10 -28.26
C LYS A 71 -23.52 14.87 -29.54
N VAL A 72 -22.33 14.67 -30.11
CA VAL A 72 -21.96 15.10 -31.48
C VAL A 72 -21.37 13.90 -32.22
N TYR A 73 -21.96 13.48 -33.34
CA TYR A 73 -21.44 12.41 -34.21
C TYR A 73 -20.90 11.19 -33.45
N HIS A 74 -21.79 10.40 -32.83
CA HIS A 74 -21.46 9.23 -32.00
C HIS A 74 -20.50 9.47 -30.82
N LYS A 75 -20.10 10.72 -30.55
CA LYS A 75 -19.17 11.08 -29.48
C LYS A 75 -19.89 11.88 -28.40
N GLN A 76 -19.83 11.40 -27.17
CA GLN A 76 -20.37 12.09 -25.99
C GLN A 76 -19.36 13.14 -25.52
N LEU A 77 -19.76 14.40 -25.43
CA LEU A 77 -18.89 15.55 -25.13
C LEU A 77 -18.80 15.92 -23.64
N GLY A 78 -19.57 15.26 -22.76
CA GLY A 78 -19.51 15.46 -21.30
C GLY A 78 -20.85 15.85 -20.65
N ALA A 79 -20.80 16.14 -19.35
CA ALA A 79 -21.93 16.58 -18.53
C ALA A 79 -22.07 18.11 -18.56
N LEU A 80 -23.24 18.61 -18.93
CA LEU A 80 -23.59 20.05 -18.86
C LEU A 80 -24.71 20.26 -17.83
N PRO A 81 -24.77 21.43 -17.15
CA PRO A 81 -25.95 21.79 -16.39
C PRO A 81 -27.19 21.85 -17.29
N LEU A 82 -28.37 21.68 -16.71
CA LEU A 82 -29.63 21.79 -17.44
C LEU A 82 -29.80 23.23 -17.94
N GLN A 83 -30.32 23.43 -19.15
CA GLN A 83 -30.51 24.77 -19.69
C GLN A 83 -31.88 24.89 -20.32
N ILE A 84 -32.77 25.71 -19.78
CA ILE A 84 -34.06 26.00 -20.42
C ILE A 84 -34.01 27.41 -21.00
N HIS A 85 -34.14 27.55 -22.32
CA HIS A 85 -33.97 28.79 -23.07
C HIS A 85 -32.59 29.42 -22.87
N ARG A 86 -32.47 30.44 -22.00
CA ARG A 86 -31.23 31.15 -21.68
C ARG A 86 -30.81 31.00 -20.22
N LYS A 87 -31.60 30.28 -19.41
CA LYS A 87 -31.35 30.10 -17.98
C LYS A 87 -30.78 28.71 -17.74
N THR A 88 -29.67 28.68 -17.01
CA THR A 88 -28.96 27.47 -16.60
C THR A 88 -29.42 27.07 -15.19
N TYR A 89 -29.50 25.77 -14.94
CA TYR A 89 -29.92 25.16 -13.70
C TYR A 89 -28.95 24.04 -13.33
N ASP A 90 -28.50 24.05 -12.08
CA ASP A 90 -27.53 23.07 -11.56
C ASP A 90 -28.20 21.80 -11.02
N HIS A 91 -29.54 21.81 -10.91
CA HIS A 91 -30.31 20.72 -10.33
C HIS A 91 -31.58 20.43 -11.12
N GLY A 92 -31.99 19.16 -11.14
CA GLY A 92 -33.23 18.73 -11.80
C GLY A 92 -33.13 17.34 -12.43
N LEU A 93 -34.08 17.04 -13.32
CA LEU A 93 -34.12 15.79 -14.08
C LEU A 93 -34.20 16.11 -15.58
N TYR A 94 -33.30 15.56 -16.38
CA TYR A 94 -33.41 15.52 -17.83
C TYR A 94 -34.00 14.17 -18.25
N MET A 95 -35.08 14.22 -19.02
CA MET A 95 -35.95 13.07 -19.25
C MET A 95 -36.36 12.98 -20.72
N ALA A 96 -36.11 11.82 -21.34
CA ALA A 96 -36.61 11.54 -22.68
C ALA A 96 -38.13 11.33 -22.67
N SER A 97 -38.76 11.66 -23.79
CA SER A 97 -40.19 11.47 -24.02
C SER A 97 -40.44 10.37 -25.05
N PRO A 98 -41.52 9.59 -24.88
CA PRO A 98 -42.35 9.54 -23.68
C PRO A 98 -41.64 8.83 -22.52
N GLY A 99 -42.02 9.18 -21.29
CA GLY A 99 -41.51 8.52 -20.10
C GLY A 99 -42.29 8.90 -18.85
N THR A 100 -42.12 8.10 -17.81
CA THR A 100 -42.67 8.31 -16.47
C THR A 100 -41.58 8.13 -15.42
N ILE A 101 -41.55 9.03 -14.44
CA ILE A 101 -40.75 8.88 -13.22
C ILE A 101 -41.72 8.94 -12.04
N ARG A 102 -41.85 7.83 -11.32
CA ARG A 102 -42.57 7.79 -10.05
C ARG A 102 -41.63 8.16 -8.91
N VAL A 103 -41.95 9.24 -8.21
CA VAL A 103 -41.20 9.74 -7.07
C VAL A 103 -41.82 9.18 -5.80
N PHE A 104 -41.06 8.38 -5.05
CA PHE A 104 -41.42 7.91 -3.71
C PHE A 104 -40.76 8.79 -2.66
N LEU A 105 -41.51 9.16 -1.63
CA LEU A 105 -41.09 10.10 -0.60
C LEU A 105 -40.97 9.42 0.76
N PRO A 106 -40.05 9.89 1.62
CA PRO A 106 -39.87 9.29 2.95
C PRO A 106 -40.99 9.62 3.94
N SER A 107 -41.85 10.58 3.61
CA SER A 107 -43.01 10.99 4.39
C SER A 107 -43.99 11.76 3.49
N PRO A 108 -45.23 11.99 3.95
CA PRO A 108 -46.22 12.76 3.19
C PRO A 108 -45.71 14.15 2.78
N ALA A 109 -46.03 14.57 1.56
CA ALA A 109 -45.62 15.85 1.01
C ALA A 109 -46.75 16.85 0.81
N ARG A 110 -46.43 18.13 1.09
CA ARG A 110 -47.34 19.25 0.92
C ARG A 110 -47.37 19.73 -0.53
N ARG A 111 -46.20 19.90 -1.15
CA ARG A 111 -46.09 20.61 -2.43
C ARG A 111 -44.87 20.19 -3.24
N PHE A 112 -45.03 20.04 -4.54
CA PHE A 112 -43.96 19.91 -5.53
C PHE A 112 -43.77 21.22 -6.29
N THR A 113 -42.52 21.60 -6.54
CA THR A 113 -42.18 22.74 -7.41
C THR A 113 -41.05 22.40 -8.37
N ALA A 114 -41.11 22.90 -9.60
CA ALA A 114 -40.07 22.76 -10.62
C ALA A 114 -40.20 23.84 -11.70
N VAL A 115 -39.25 23.88 -12.62
CA VAL A 115 -39.37 24.57 -13.92
C VAL A 115 -39.35 23.53 -15.02
N PHE A 116 -40.45 23.38 -15.75
CA PHE A 116 -40.58 22.42 -16.83
C PHE A 116 -40.29 23.08 -18.19
N GLY A 117 -39.47 22.46 -19.04
CA GLY A 117 -39.18 22.97 -20.38
C GLY A 117 -38.34 22.01 -21.22
N ILE A 118 -38.02 22.39 -22.45
CA ILE A 118 -37.09 21.62 -23.29
C ILE A 118 -35.66 22.11 -23.02
N ASP A 119 -34.71 21.19 -22.83
CA ASP A 119 -33.29 21.54 -22.70
C ASP A 119 -32.76 22.19 -24.00
N SER A 120 -32.06 23.31 -23.83
CA SER A 120 -31.54 24.24 -24.82
C SER A 120 -30.01 24.19 -24.90
N ASN A 121 -29.33 23.19 -24.31
CA ASN A 121 -27.88 23.05 -24.47
C ASN A 121 -27.55 22.94 -25.97
N ARG A 122 -26.91 23.98 -26.51
CA ARG A 122 -26.63 24.09 -27.95
C ARG A 122 -25.52 23.14 -28.34
N VAL A 123 -25.87 22.10 -29.09
CA VAL A 123 -24.87 21.35 -29.83
C VAL A 123 -24.59 22.07 -31.15
N THR A 124 -23.35 22.45 -31.44
CA THR A 124 -22.89 23.02 -32.72
C THR A 124 -22.89 21.99 -33.86
N SER A 125 -23.93 21.16 -33.95
CA SER A 125 -24.13 20.17 -35.01
C SER A 125 -25.38 20.52 -35.83
N PHE A 126 -25.45 19.99 -37.06
CA PHE A 126 -26.61 20.11 -37.96
C PHE A 126 -27.94 19.55 -37.37
N TYR A 127 -27.89 18.93 -36.18
CA TYR A 127 -29.01 18.29 -35.48
C TYR A 127 -29.37 18.97 -34.14
N SER A 128 -29.10 20.26 -33.94
CA SER A 128 -29.55 20.97 -32.74
C SER A 128 -31.08 20.87 -32.56
N ASN A 129 -31.56 20.77 -31.32
CA ASN A 129 -32.99 20.88 -30.97
C ASN A 129 -33.60 22.26 -31.31
N ALA A 130 -32.85 23.17 -31.96
CA ALA A 130 -33.29 24.52 -32.31
C ALA A 130 -34.65 24.53 -33.03
N GLY A 131 -35.69 24.96 -32.31
CA GLY A 131 -37.07 24.98 -32.79
C GLY A 131 -37.74 23.61 -33.01
N ARG A 132 -37.16 22.52 -32.48
CA ARG A 132 -37.66 21.14 -32.57
C ARG A 132 -38.03 20.61 -31.17
N GLY A 133 -38.79 19.53 -31.13
CA GLY A 133 -39.35 18.95 -29.90
C GLY A 133 -40.74 19.52 -29.56
N ALA A 134 -41.66 18.63 -29.19
CA ALA A 134 -43.04 18.97 -28.81
C ALA A 134 -43.50 18.07 -27.67
N VAL A 135 -43.32 18.54 -26.43
CA VAL A 135 -43.56 17.75 -25.22
C VAL A 135 -44.56 18.41 -24.29
N VAL A 136 -45.26 17.59 -23.51
CA VAL A 136 -46.13 17.99 -22.41
C VAL A 136 -45.69 17.29 -21.14
N GLY A 137 -45.51 18.06 -20.07
CA GLY A 137 -45.16 17.56 -18.74
C GLY A 137 -46.39 17.53 -17.84
N SER A 138 -46.58 16.41 -17.14
CA SER A 138 -47.69 16.21 -16.20
C SER A 138 -47.19 15.81 -14.82
N VAL A 139 -47.91 16.24 -13.77
CA VAL A 139 -47.73 15.79 -12.38
C VAL A 139 -48.99 15.05 -11.95
N VAL A 140 -48.88 13.77 -11.60
CA VAL A 140 -50.00 12.89 -11.29
C VAL A 140 -49.85 12.30 -9.89
N VAL A 141 -50.93 12.26 -9.10
CA VAL A 141 -50.97 11.57 -7.80
C VAL A 141 -52.04 10.49 -7.87
N GLY A 142 -51.64 9.22 -7.80
CA GLY A 142 -52.54 8.09 -8.04
C GLY A 142 -53.10 8.16 -9.46
N GLU A 143 -54.43 8.26 -9.60
CA GLU A 143 -55.11 8.42 -10.89
C GLU A 143 -55.39 9.89 -11.25
N LYS A 144 -55.07 10.84 -10.36
CA LYS A 144 -55.44 12.25 -10.51
C LYS A 144 -54.30 13.07 -11.09
N GLU A 145 -54.48 13.59 -12.30
CA GLU A 145 -53.58 14.59 -12.89
C GLU A 145 -53.79 15.95 -12.20
N LEU A 146 -52.77 16.39 -11.46
CA LEU A 146 -52.82 17.64 -10.70
C LEU A 146 -52.29 18.83 -11.50
N TYR A 147 -51.48 18.56 -12.53
CA TYR A 147 -50.92 19.57 -13.41
C TYR A 147 -50.59 18.99 -14.77
N GLN A 148 -50.78 19.80 -15.81
CA GLN A 148 -50.33 19.55 -17.18
C GLN A 148 -49.78 20.86 -17.77
N SER A 149 -48.60 20.81 -18.39
CA SER A 149 -48.03 21.97 -19.06
C SER A 149 -48.73 22.27 -20.39
N PRO A 150 -48.61 23.49 -20.94
CA PRO A 150 -48.81 23.69 -22.38
C PRO A 150 -47.78 22.87 -23.17
N VAL A 151 -47.94 22.81 -24.50
CA VAL A 151 -46.94 22.19 -25.37
C VAL A 151 -45.66 23.00 -25.32
N MET A 152 -44.60 22.40 -24.79
CA MET A 152 -43.28 23.02 -24.73
C MET A 152 -42.51 22.69 -26.00
N ARG A 153 -41.78 23.69 -26.52
CA ARG A 153 -40.88 23.61 -27.66
C ARG A 153 -39.55 24.29 -27.30
N GLU A 154 -38.46 23.88 -27.92
CA GLU A 154 -37.15 24.51 -27.70
C GLU A 154 -37.23 26.01 -28.01
N GLY A 155 -36.59 26.82 -27.18
CA GLY A 155 -36.62 28.28 -27.28
C GLY A 155 -37.74 28.95 -26.47
N MET A 156 -38.73 28.21 -25.97
CA MET A 156 -39.73 28.73 -25.02
C MET A 156 -39.11 28.93 -23.63
N THR A 157 -39.58 29.96 -22.90
CA THR A 157 -39.23 30.11 -21.49
C THR A 157 -39.81 28.95 -20.68
N GLY A 158 -39.05 28.43 -19.71
CA GLY A 158 -39.50 27.35 -18.84
C GLY A 158 -40.77 27.71 -18.06
N GLN A 159 -41.65 26.73 -17.91
CA GLN A 159 -42.92 26.86 -17.22
C GLN A 159 -42.75 26.54 -15.74
N ASN A 160 -43.05 27.51 -14.88
CA ASN A 160 -43.06 27.27 -13.44
C ASN A 160 -44.19 26.30 -13.07
N VAL A 161 -43.84 25.26 -12.33
CA VAL A 161 -44.74 24.23 -11.81
C VAL A 161 -44.75 24.37 -10.29
N ALA A 162 -45.94 24.50 -9.71
CA ALA A 162 -46.14 24.54 -8.26
C ALA A 162 -47.47 23.85 -7.92
N VAL A 163 -47.40 22.63 -7.41
CA VAL A 163 -48.54 21.72 -7.30
C VAL A 163 -48.69 21.24 -5.86
N PRO A 164 -49.85 21.47 -5.20
CA PRO A 164 -50.11 20.87 -3.89
C PRO A 164 -50.29 19.36 -4.05
N LEU A 165 -49.55 18.58 -3.26
CA LEU A 165 -49.55 17.11 -3.35
C LEU A 165 -50.55 16.45 -2.39
N GLY A 166 -51.18 17.21 -1.50
CA GLY A 166 -52.25 16.70 -0.63
C GLY A 166 -51.82 15.55 0.28
N ASP A 167 -50.63 15.67 0.88
CA ASP A 167 -50.03 14.67 1.77
C ASP A 167 -49.75 13.32 1.09
N ALA A 168 -49.53 13.33 -0.23
CA ALA A 168 -49.13 12.14 -0.97
C ALA A 168 -47.72 11.66 -0.55
N ASN A 169 -47.56 10.33 -0.47
CA ASN A 169 -46.27 9.67 -0.26
C ASN A 169 -45.55 9.35 -1.58
N SER A 170 -46.23 9.50 -2.72
CA SER A 170 -45.64 9.35 -4.05
C SER A 170 -46.42 10.14 -5.10
N PHE A 171 -45.76 10.50 -6.20
CA PHE A 171 -46.38 11.14 -7.36
C PHE A 171 -45.57 10.84 -8.62
N ASP A 172 -46.20 10.93 -9.79
CA ASP A 172 -45.59 10.63 -11.08
C ASP A 172 -45.31 11.93 -11.84
N LEU A 173 -44.09 12.05 -12.36
CA LEU A 173 -43.68 13.02 -13.36
C LEU A 173 -43.73 12.34 -14.72
N ILE A 174 -44.58 12.82 -15.63
CA ILE A 174 -44.77 12.20 -16.94
C ILE A 174 -44.40 13.20 -18.02
N VAL A 175 -43.64 12.76 -19.02
CA VAL A 175 -43.35 13.54 -20.23
C VAL A 175 -43.93 12.79 -21.42
N ARG A 176 -44.75 13.47 -22.24
CA ARG A 176 -45.39 12.90 -23.43
C ARG A 176 -45.09 13.74 -24.67
N GLY A 177 -44.92 13.08 -25.82
CA GLY A 177 -44.82 13.75 -27.12
C GLY A 177 -46.19 14.10 -27.67
N LYS A 178 -46.31 15.16 -28.48
CA LYS A 178 -47.61 15.64 -29.00
C LYS A 178 -47.82 15.51 -30.52
N ASP A 179 -46.78 15.27 -31.31
CA ASP A 179 -46.87 15.22 -32.78
C ASP A 179 -46.52 13.79 -33.31
N GLU A 180 -47.42 13.19 -34.11
CA GLU A 180 -47.16 11.95 -34.87
C GLU A 180 -46.40 12.28 -36.18
N GLY A 181 -45.10 12.03 -36.21
CA GLY A 181 -44.29 12.20 -37.42
C GLY A 181 -42.85 11.73 -37.23
N ILE A 182 -42.43 10.80 -38.09
CA ILE A 182 -41.11 10.11 -38.18
C ILE A 182 -40.15 10.43 -37.01
N ILE A 183 -40.25 9.62 -35.95
CA ILE A 183 -39.29 9.54 -34.85
C ILE A 183 -38.08 8.76 -35.38
N GLU A 184 -37.20 9.42 -36.13
CA GLU A 184 -35.91 8.78 -36.49
C GLU A 184 -34.82 8.98 -35.43
N ARG A 185 -35.05 9.81 -34.40
CA ARG A 185 -34.08 10.08 -33.32
C ARG A 185 -34.78 10.45 -32.01
N VAL A 186 -34.50 9.69 -30.95
CA VAL A 186 -34.96 9.88 -29.56
C VAL A 186 -34.61 11.27 -29.00
N ASP A 187 -33.54 11.87 -29.51
CA ASP A 187 -32.87 13.07 -28.99
C ASP A 187 -33.71 14.37 -29.10
N PHE A 188 -34.79 14.36 -29.90
CA PHE A 188 -35.59 15.55 -30.20
C PHE A 188 -36.80 15.79 -29.28
N ASN A 189 -37.33 14.75 -28.63
CA ASN A 189 -38.46 14.88 -27.69
C ASN A 189 -37.97 14.52 -26.30
N GLN A 190 -37.50 15.53 -25.56
CA GLN A 190 -36.99 15.44 -24.19
C GLN A 190 -37.40 16.69 -23.43
N ALA A 191 -37.40 16.61 -22.10
CA ALA A 191 -37.69 17.75 -21.25
C ALA A 191 -36.87 17.71 -19.96
N ASP A 192 -36.67 18.91 -19.41
CA ASP A 192 -36.13 19.13 -18.08
C ASP A 192 -37.26 19.39 -17.08
N TRP A 193 -37.16 18.76 -15.92
CA TRP A 193 -37.76 19.21 -14.66
C TRP A 193 -36.66 19.89 -13.83
N ALA A 194 -36.29 21.12 -14.21
CA ALA A 194 -35.24 21.89 -13.56
C ALA A 194 -35.68 22.41 -12.18
N ASP A 195 -34.75 22.52 -11.22
CA ASP A 195 -35.01 22.88 -9.81
C ASP A 195 -36.15 22.07 -9.16
N ALA A 196 -36.34 20.81 -9.59
CA ALA A 196 -37.39 19.94 -9.08
C ALA A 196 -37.18 19.62 -7.60
N GLN A 197 -38.11 20.06 -6.76
CA GLN A 197 -38.06 19.87 -5.32
C GLN A 197 -39.46 19.63 -4.73
N VAL A 198 -39.49 18.97 -3.58
CA VAL A 198 -40.71 18.67 -2.83
C VAL A 198 -40.58 19.12 -1.38
N GLU A 199 -41.62 19.77 -0.88
CA GLU A 199 -41.76 20.19 0.51
C GLU A 199 -42.57 19.14 1.28
N LEU A 200 -41.94 18.52 2.27
CA LEU A 200 -42.55 17.51 3.13
C LEU A 200 -43.43 18.15 4.21
N THR A 201 -44.35 17.38 4.76
CA THR A 201 -45.27 17.82 5.84
C THR A 201 -44.57 18.25 7.12
N ASP A 202 -43.37 17.73 7.37
CA ASP A 202 -42.50 18.09 8.49
C ASP A 202 -41.61 19.32 8.22
N GLY A 203 -41.75 19.97 7.06
CA GLY A 203 -41.02 21.17 6.67
C GLY A 203 -39.67 20.91 6.00
N ARG A 204 -39.22 19.64 5.86
CA ARG A 204 -38.03 19.32 5.08
C ARG A 204 -38.28 19.52 3.58
N THR A 205 -37.26 19.95 2.85
CA THR A 205 -37.30 20.02 1.38
C THR A 205 -36.36 18.98 0.80
N ILE A 206 -36.84 18.20 -0.17
CA ILE A 206 -36.05 17.22 -0.91
C ILE A 206 -35.92 17.68 -2.35
N ARG A 207 -34.70 17.68 -2.88
CA ARG A 207 -34.45 17.85 -4.31
C ARG A 207 -34.62 16.50 -4.99
N ILE A 208 -35.43 16.44 -6.04
CA ILE A 208 -35.78 15.17 -6.69
C ILE A 208 -34.56 14.58 -7.41
N GLY A 209 -33.68 15.42 -7.95
CA GLY A 209 -32.42 15.00 -8.57
C GLY A 209 -31.43 14.32 -7.62
N ASP A 210 -31.61 14.43 -6.30
CA ASP A 210 -30.72 13.83 -5.28
C ASP A 210 -31.26 12.49 -4.75
N LEU A 211 -32.46 12.08 -5.16
CA LEU A 211 -33.05 10.80 -4.78
C LEU A 211 -32.43 9.66 -5.59
N PRO A 212 -32.17 8.47 -5.01
CA PRO A 212 -31.62 7.33 -5.74
C PRO A 212 -32.65 6.73 -6.71
N THR A 213 -32.17 6.11 -7.80
CA THR A 213 -33.01 5.38 -8.77
C THR A 213 -33.16 3.92 -8.40
N ALA A 214 -34.38 3.39 -8.50
CA ALA A 214 -34.71 1.99 -8.31
C ALA A 214 -34.22 1.11 -9.49
N PRO A 215 -33.97 -0.19 -9.28
CA PRO A 215 -34.02 -0.89 -8.00
C PRO A 215 -32.99 -0.35 -7.01
N LEU A 216 -33.37 -0.24 -5.74
CA LEU A 216 -32.43 0.14 -4.68
C LEU A 216 -31.47 -1.03 -4.40
N ALA A 217 -30.35 -0.73 -3.74
CA ALA A 217 -29.51 -1.77 -3.15
C ALA A 217 -30.35 -2.60 -2.17
N ARG A 218 -30.10 -3.91 -2.12
CA ARG A 218 -30.70 -4.81 -1.14
C ARG A 218 -30.32 -4.37 0.27
N VAL A 219 -31.08 -4.86 1.24
CA VAL A 219 -30.69 -4.73 2.64
C VAL A 219 -29.32 -5.41 2.80
N PRO A 220 -28.31 -4.74 3.38
CA PRO A 220 -27.02 -5.36 3.63
C PRO A 220 -27.18 -6.68 4.39
N SER A 221 -26.37 -7.68 4.06
CA SER A 221 -26.33 -8.92 4.82
C SER A 221 -25.97 -8.65 6.29
N THR A 222 -26.40 -9.52 7.19
CA THR A 222 -25.97 -9.54 8.60
C THR A 222 -24.90 -10.60 8.86
N ASP A 223 -24.34 -11.19 7.81
CA ASP A 223 -23.26 -12.18 7.92
C ASP A 223 -22.01 -11.57 8.54
N LEU A 224 -21.15 -12.38 9.13
CA LEU A 224 -19.87 -11.88 9.66
C LEU A 224 -19.01 -11.35 8.50
N PRO A 225 -18.27 -10.24 8.70
CA PRO A 225 -17.50 -9.61 7.62
C PRO A 225 -16.14 -10.29 7.39
N PHE A 226 -16.07 -11.58 7.70
CA PHE A 226 -14.87 -12.41 7.60
C PHE A 226 -15.26 -13.87 7.34
N SER A 227 -14.35 -14.62 6.74
CA SER A 227 -14.56 -16.03 6.42
C SER A 227 -13.27 -16.85 6.53
N PHE A 228 -13.42 -18.16 6.62
CA PHE A 228 -12.32 -19.13 6.55
C PHE A 228 -12.85 -20.49 6.13
N VAL A 229 -11.97 -21.39 5.72
CA VAL A 229 -12.26 -22.80 5.50
C VAL A 229 -11.73 -23.60 6.67
N TYR A 230 -12.53 -24.54 7.18
CA TYR A 230 -12.14 -25.44 8.26
C TYR A 230 -12.54 -26.86 7.92
N ASN A 231 -11.57 -27.78 7.91
CA ASN A 231 -11.78 -29.17 7.52
C ASN A 231 -12.46 -29.32 6.14
N GLY A 232 -12.05 -28.48 5.18
CA GLY A 232 -12.61 -28.46 3.82
C GLY A 232 -14.01 -27.84 3.67
N GLN A 233 -14.60 -27.31 4.74
CA GLN A 233 -15.91 -26.64 4.71
C GLN A 233 -15.77 -25.13 4.87
N ALA A 234 -16.59 -24.35 4.16
CA ALA A 234 -16.61 -22.90 4.30
C ALA A 234 -17.30 -22.48 5.61
N SER A 235 -16.78 -21.44 6.28
CA SER A 235 -17.32 -20.96 7.56
C SER A 235 -18.78 -20.54 7.49
N SER A 236 -19.26 -20.05 6.35
CA SER A 236 -20.68 -19.74 6.13
C SER A 236 -21.60 -20.94 6.37
N GLU A 237 -21.12 -22.17 6.17
CA GLU A 237 -21.92 -23.40 6.32
C GLU A 237 -22.06 -23.87 7.76
N PHE A 238 -21.15 -23.50 8.67
CA PHE A 238 -21.13 -24.04 10.04
C PHE A 238 -21.07 -23.00 11.16
N ILE A 239 -20.57 -21.78 10.91
CA ILE A 239 -20.26 -20.80 11.97
C ILE A 239 -21.51 -20.31 12.73
N HIS A 240 -22.69 -20.49 12.14
CA HIS A 240 -23.98 -20.20 12.79
C HIS A 240 -24.33 -21.19 13.90
N GLN A 241 -23.71 -22.38 13.91
CA GLN A 241 -23.90 -23.43 14.90
C GLN A 241 -22.92 -23.30 16.08
N TRP A 242 -21.88 -22.47 15.94
CA TRP A 242 -20.90 -22.23 17.00
C TRP A 242 -21.49 -21.40 18.14
N GLU A 243 -20.96 -21.63 19.34
CA GLU A 243 -21.33 -20.84 20.52
C GLU A 243 -20.83 -19.41 20.35
N LYS A 244 -21.72 -18.43 20.54
CA LYS A 244 -21.40 -17.00 20.43
C LYS A 244 -21.46 -16.35 21.80
N SER A 245 -20.40 -15.66 22.18
CA SER A 245 -20.37 -14.82 23.38
C SER A 245 -19.73 -13.47 23.10
N TRP A 246 -20.05 -12.49 23.94
CA TRP A 246 -19.46 -11.16 23.89
C TRP A 246 -18.87 -10.84 25.26
N SER A 247 -17.71 -10.20 25.27
CA SER A 247 -17.08 -9.71 26.50
C SER A 247 -16.83 -8.20 26.43
N ASP A 248 -16.62 -7.62 27.62
CA ASP A 248 -16.72 -6.21 28.00
C ASP A 248 -16.53 -5.17 26.88
N ASP A 249 -17.49 -4.24 26.82
CA ASP A 249 -17.37 -3.01 26.06
C ASP A 249 -16.48 -2.02 26.85
N VAL A 250 -15.24 -1.77 26.40
CA VAL A 250 -14.49 -0.61 26.93
C VAL A 250 -14.97 0.62 26.19
N VAL A 251 -15.78 1.41 26.88
CA VAL A 251 -16.37 2.64 26.35
C VAL A 251 -15.53 3.83 26.81
N GLY A 252 -14.65 4.32 25.93
CA GLY A 252 -13.98 5.61 26.08
C GLY A 252 -14.87 6.78 25.63
N PRO A 253 -14.45 8.04 25.83
CA PRO A 253 -15.19 9.21 25.37
C PRO A 253 -15.40 9.21 23.84
N ASP A 254 -14.42 8.70 23.08
CA ASP A 254 -14.41 8.77 21.61
C ASP A 254 -14.43 7.41 20.90
N ILE A 255 -14.22 6.30 21.62
CA ILE A 255 -14.07 4.95 21.07
C ILE A 255 -14.85 3.96 21.93
N THR A 256 -15.43 2.94 21.28
CA THR A 256 -15.97 1.75 21.94
C THR A 256 -15.26 0.52 21.40
N THR A 257 -14.73 -0.36 22.26
CA THR A 257 -14.18 -1.66 21.85
C THR A 257 -15.04 -2.80 22.36
N LYS A 258 -15.29 -3.80 21.52
CA LYS A 258 -16.09 -5.00 21.84
C LYS A 258 -15.38 -6.25 21.36
N VAL A 259 -15.52 -7.36 22.08
CA VAL A 259 -14.95 -8.65 21.65
C VAL A 259 -16.07 -9.65 21.40
N LEU A 260 -16.19 -10.13 20.15
CA LEU A 260 -17.02 -11.28 19.79
C LEU A 260 -16.17 -12.54 19.87
N THR A 261 -16.64 -13.57 20.58
CA THR A 261 -16.00 -14.89 20.61
C THR A 261 -16.94 -15.93 20.01
N LEU A 262 -16.44 -16.69 19.06
CA LEU A 262 -17.11 -17.82 18.40
C LEU A 262 -16.33 -19.09 18.74
N SER A 263 -16.99 -20.10 19.29
CA SER A 263 -16.33 -21.35 19.72
C SER A 263 -17.01 -22.57 19.10
N ASP A 264 -16.20 -23.43 18.48
CA ASP A 264 -16.62 -24.75 18.03
C ASP A 264 -16.72 -25.71 19.23
N PRO A 265 -17.91 -26.19 19.62
CA PRO A 265 -18.06 -27.11 20.73
C PRO A 265 -17.43 -28.48 20.47
N GLN A 266 -17.15 -28.85 19.21
CA GLN A 266 -16.62 -30.17 18.86
C GLN A 266 -15.09 -30.20 18.85
N SER A 267 -14.45 -29.31 18.09
CA SER A 267 -12.99 -29.30 17.97
C SER A 267 -12.27 -28.47 19.03
N GLY A 268 -12.96 -27.53 19.67
CA GLY A 268 -12.34 -26.56 20.58
C GLY A 268 -11.62 -25.41 19.86
N LEU A 269 -11.80 -25.24 18.56
CA LEU A 269 -11.33 -24.04 17.85
C LEU A 269 -12.16 -22.82 18.28
N THR A 270 -11.48 -21.76 18.69
CA THR A 270 -12.08 -20.47 19.07
C THR A 270 -11.60 -19.38 18.12
N VAL A 271 -12.53 -18.56 17.62
CA VAL A 271 -12.26 -17.33 16.86
C VAL A 271 -12.72 -16.15 17.71
N LYS A 272 -11.77 -15.29 18.10
CA LYS A 272 -12.06 -14.00 18.73
C LYS A 272 -11.96 -12.88 17.71
N CYS A 273 -12.90 -11.96 17.73
CA CYS A 273 -12.93 -10.77 16.88
C CYS A 273 -12.98 -9.52 17.76
N ASP A 274 -11.87 -8.79 17.81
CA ASP A 274 -11.73 -7.52 18.54
C ASP A 274 -12.20 -6.37 17.65
N VAL A 275 -13.36 -5.78 17.94
CA VAL A 275 -13.99 -4.73 17.15
C VAL A 275 -13.80 -3.37 17.84
N THR A 276 -13.31 -2.37 17.12
CA THR A 276 -13.13 -0.99 17.59
C THR A 276 -13.99 -0.04 16.77
N VAL A 277 -14.86 0.73 17.42
CA VAL A 277 -15.79 1.68 16.77
C VAL A 277 -15.48 3.10 17.22
N TYR A 278 -15.34 4.02 16.27
CA TYR A 278 -15.11 5.44 16.54
C TYR A 278 -16.43 6.19 16.63
N LYS A 279 -16.63 6.99 17.69
CA LYS A 279 -17.90 7.68 17.95
C LYS A 279 -18.08 8.96 17.13
N LYS A 280 -16.97 9.61 16.78
CA LYS A 280 -16.92 10.89 16.07
C LYS A 280 -16.55 10.78 14.60
N LEU A 281 -16.11 9.60 14.16
CA LEU A 281 -15.71 9.33 12.77
C LEU A 281 -16.38 8.02 12.33
N PRO A 282 -16.83 7.90 11.07
CA PRO A 282 -17.60 6.75 10.62
C PRO A 282 -16.70 5.54 10.31
N VAL A 283 -15.82 5.20 11.25
CA VAL A 283 -14.78 4.18 11.12
C VAL A 283 -15.04 3.03 12.10
N VAL A 284 -14.83 1.82 11.62
CA VAL A 284 -14.72 0.60 12.42
C VAL A 284 -13.42 -0.11 12.09
N GLU A 285 -12.85 -0.81 13.07
CA GLU A 285 -11.74 -1.71 12.86
C GLU A 285 -12.02 -3.07 13.48
N TRP A 286 -11.43 -4.12 12.94
CA TRP A 286 -11.45 -5.42 13.58
C TRP A 286 -10.21 -6.27 13.29
N VAL A 287 -10.00 -7.26 14.15
CA VAL A 287 -8.87 -8.19 14.13
C VAL A 287 -9.38 -9.55 14.58
N LEU A 288 -8.97 -10.62 13.91
CA LEU A 288 -9.29 -11.98 14.36
C LEU A 288 -8.10 -12.63 15.06
N THR A 289 -8.38 -13.38 16.13
CA THR A 289 -7.44 -14.31 16.76
C THR A 289 -8.05 -15.70 16.74
N LEU A 290 -7.39 -16.65 16.09
CA LEU A 290 -7.76 -18.05 16.06
C LEU A 290 -6.93 -18.77 17.13
N ARG A 291 -7.56 -19.60 17.96
CA ARG A 291 -6.89 -20.35 19.03
C ARG A 291 -7.46 -21.76 19.15
N ASN A 292 -6.59 -22.73 19.35
CA ASN A 292 -7.00 -24.08 19.72
C ASN A 292 -7.15 -24.22 21.23
N ASP A 293 -8.39 -24.23 21.73
CA ASP A 293 -8.74 -24.50 23.13
C ASP A 293 -9.03 -26.00 23.39
N GLY A 294 -8.91 -26.83 22.35
CA GLY A 294 -9.05 -28.28 22.42
C GLY A 294 -7.84 -28.98 23.05
N LYS A 295 -7.89 -30.30 23.05
CA LYS A 295 -6.83 -31.18 23.59
C LYS A 295 -5.98 -31.85 22.53
N THR A 296 -6.37 -31.72 21.26
CA THR A 296 -5.69 -32.30 20.10
C THR A 296 -5.45 -31.20 19.08
N GLN A 297 -4.54 -31.43 18.15
CA GLN A 297 -4.34 -30.56 16.98
C GLN A 297 -5.67 -30.31 16.26
N THR A 298 -5.87 -29.09 15.74
CA THR A 298 -7.07 -28.77 14.96
C THR A 298 -7.10 -29.50 13.63
N HIS A 299 -8.26 -29.54 12.98
CA HIS A 299 -8.29 -29.79 11.53
C HIS A 299 -7.62 -28.63 10.77
N LEU A 300 -7.39 -28.83 9.48
CA LEU A 300 -6.80 -27.84 8.61
C LEU A 300 -7.68 -26.58 8.53
N ILE A 301 -7.06 -25.42 8.72
CA ILE A 301 -7.63 -24.08 8.60
C ILE A 301 -7.02 -23.42 7.37
N GLU A 302 -7.85 -22.92 6.46
CA GLU A 302 -7.39 -22.37 5.19
C GLU A 302 -8.16 -21.09 4.83
N ASN A 303 -7.63 -20.31 3.89
CA ASN A 303 -8.31 -19.14 3.32
C ASN A 303 -8.87 -18.21 4.40
N VAL A 304 -8.06 -17.89 5.41
CA VAL A 304 -8.47 -17.02 6.53
C VAL A 304 -8.54 -15.58 6.03
N LEU A 305 -9.76 -15.11 5.76
CA LEU A 305 -10.06 -13.80 5.20
C LEU A 305 -10.69 -12.91 6.28
N PRO A 306 -9.91 -12.05 6.96
CA PRO A 306 -10.46 -11.09 7.91
C PRO A 306 -11.38 -10.06 7.25
N LEU A 307 -11.34 -9.88 5.93
CA LEU A 307 -12.32 -9.08 5.19
C LEU A 307 -13.04 -9.97 4.18
N ASP A 308 -14.34 -10.13 4.33
CA ASP A 308 -15.24 -10.73 3.35
C ASP A 308 -16.56 -9.96 3.40
N CYS A 309 -16.76 -9.05 2.45
CA CYS A 309 -17.89 -8.13 2.43
C CYS A 309 -18.51 -8.05 1.03
N GLU A 310 -19.83 -7.98 0.99
CA GLU A 310 -20.59 -7.72 -0.22
C GLU A 310 -21.18 -6.31 -0.20
N PHE A 311 -21.03 -5.59 -1.31
CA PHE A 311 -21.71 -4.32 -1.54
C PHE A 311 -22.56 -4.40 -2.80
N GLU A 312 -23.68 -3.69 -2.79
CA GLU A 312 -24.55 -3.60 -3.96
C GLU A 312 -24.79 -2.14 -4.33
N ARG A 313 -24.69 -1.87 -5.63
CA ARG A 313 -25.02 -0.57 -6.21
C ARG A 313 -26.49 -0.49 -6.66
N ASN A 314 -26.91 0.71 -7.05
CA ASN A 314 -28.21 0.93 -7.68
C ASN A 314 -27.97 1.01 -9.20
N ASN A 315 -28.97 1.42 -9.99
CA ASN A 315 -28.86 1.46 -11.45
C ASN A 315 -28.21 2.74 -12.02
N GLU A 316 -27.50 3.54 -11.23
CA GLU A 316 -27.01 4.86 -11.67
C GLU A 316 -25.55 4.84 -12.12
N ASP A 317 -24.64 4.43 -11.23
CA ASP A 317 -23.20 4.42 -11.48
C ASP A 317 -22.64 3.00 -11.43
N GLU A 318 -21.38 2.83 -11.84
CA GLU A 318 -20.63 1.60 -11.63
C GLU A 318 -19.67 1.74 -10.44
N PHE A 319 -19.17 0.64 -9.89
CA PHE A 319 -18.13 0.71 -8.86
C PHE A 319 -16.83 1.30 -9.41
N VAL A 320 -16.25 2.23 -8.65
CA VAL A 320 -14.94 2.83 -8.95
C VAL A 320 -14.02 2.58 -7.78
N LEU A 321 -12.89 1.92 -8.04
CA LEU A 321 -11.84 1.68 -7.06
C LEU A 321 -10.76 2.75 -7.20
N HIS A 322 -10.58 3.54 -6.16
CA HIS A 322 -9.47 4.47 -5.98
C HIS A 322 -8.39 3.78 -5.13
N HIS A 323 -7.21 3.60 -5.70
CA HIS A 323 -6.08 2.92 -5.04
C HIS A 323 -4.77 3.59 -5.43
N SER A 324 -3.64 3.08 -4.97
CA SER A 324 -2.34 3.64 -5.33
C SER A 324 -1.30 2.55 -5.45
N ASN A 325 -0.32 2.78 -6.34
CA ASN A 325 0.89 1.98 -6.38
C ASN A 325 1.54 1.98 -4.99
N GLY A 326 2.20 0.89 -4.64
CA GLY A 326 3.13 0.81 -3.53
C GLY A 326 4.48 1.46 -3.85
N SER A 327 5.51 1.10 -3.08
CA SER A 327 6.91 1.41 -3.31
C SER A 327 7.72 0.12 -3.22
N PRO A 328 8.34 -0.35 -4.32
CA PRO A 328 9.08 -1.60 -4.32
C PRO A 328 10.33 -1.49 -3.46
N HIS A 329 10.78 -2.62 -2.92
CA HIS A 329 12.01 -2.68 -2.14
C HIS A 329 13.24 -2.62 -3.05
N SER A 330 14.17 -1.71 -2.78
CA SER A 330 15.34 -1.43 -3.63
C SER A 330 16.28 -2.61 -3.91
N LEU A 331 16.30 -3.64 -3.04
CA LEU A 331 17.03 -4.90 -3.31
C LEU A 331 16.38 -5.81 -4.38
N VAL A 332 15.08 -5.65 -4.65
CA VAL A 332 14.34 -6.51 -5.59
C VAL A 332 14.05 -5.75 -6.88
N ARG A 333 13.47 -4.56 -6.76
CA ARG A 333 13.20 -3.64 -7.87
C ARG A 333 13.42 -2.23 -7.38
N MET A 334 14.22 -1.46 -8.13
CA MET A 334 14.43 -0.04 -7.81
C MET A 334 13.10 0.72 -7.87
N SER A 335 12.87 1.54 -6.86
CA SER A 335 11.78 2.52 -6.81
C SER A 335 11.86 3.50 -7.99
N ASP A 336 10.72 4.03 -8.43
CA ASP A 336 10.63 4.94 -9.56
C ASP A 336 9.61 6.07 -9.35
N GLU A 337 9.44 6.95 -10.34
CA GLU A 337 8.54 8.12 -10.27
C GLU A 337 7.05 7.77 -10.12
N THR A 338 6.69 6.49 -10.22
CA THR A 338 5.33 5.99 -10.08
C THR A 338 5.02 5.40 -8.71
N ASP A 339 5.98 5.40 -7.77
CA ASP A 339 5.71 5.11 -6.37
C ASP A 339 4.56 5.97 -5.84
N TYR A 340 3.58 5.35 -5.17
CA TYR A 340 2.37 6.01 -4.66
C TYR A 340 1.48 6.67 -5.72
N ALA A 341 1.69 6.42 -7.01
CA ALA A 341 0.84 6.95 -8.07
C ALA A 341 -0.63 6.59 -7.81
N PRO A 342 -1.55 7.57 -7.73
CA PRO A 342 -2.96 7.31 -7.57
C PRO A 342 -3.53 6.67 -8.84
N ARG A 343 -4.40 5.69 -8.64
CA ARG A 343 -5.05 4.90 -9.68
C ARG A 343 -6.56 4.93 -9.46
N GLU A 344 -7.28 5.02 -10.56
CA GLU A 344 -8.73 4.89 -10.61
C GLU A 344 -9.05 3.69 -11.51
N THR A 345 -9.94 2.82 -11.06
CA THR A 345 -10.33 1.61 -11.81
C THR A 345 -11.84 1.44 -11.72
N VAL A 346 -12.52 1.65 -12.85
CA VAL A 346 -13.94 1.30 -13.00
C VAL A 346 -14.06 -0.22 -13.12
N LEU A 347 -14.99 -0.82 -12.37
CA LEU A 347 -15.20 -2.27 -12.31
C LEU A 347 -16.50 -2.65 -13.05
N PRO A 348 -16.45 -2.91 -14.38
CA PRO A 348 -17.64 -3.29 -15.14
C PRO A 348 -18.15 -4.69 -14.72
N PRO A 349 -19.40 -5.05 -15.06
CA PRO A 349 -19.94 -6.37 -14.76
C PRO A 349 -19.00 -7.50 -15.18
N GLN A 350 -18.91 -8.54 -14.34
CA GLN A 350 -18.03 -9.71 -14.53
C GLN A 350 -16.52 -9.39 -14.56
N SER A 351 -16.11 -8.21 -14.09
CA SER A 351 -14.68 -7.91 -13.92
C SER A 351 -14.14 -8.38 -12.57
N ASN A 352 -12.83 -8.59 -12.54
CA ASN A 352 -12.08 -8.82 -11.32
C ASN A 352 -10.90 -7.85 -11.25
N LYS A 353 -10.61 -7.37 -10.03
CA LYS A 353 -9.39 -6.60 -9.75
C LYS A 353 -8.75 -7.17 -8.50
N LYS A 354 -7.43 -7.35 -8.56
CA LYS A 354 -6.59 -7.75 -7.44
C LYS A 354 -5.66 -6.59 -7.07
N LEU A 355 -5.50 -6.40 -5.77
CA LEU A 355 -4.43 -5.59 -5.15
C LEU A 355 -3.64 -6.51 -4.22
N ASN A 356 -2.32 -6.37 -4.17
CA ASN A 356 -1.50 -7.20 -3.28
C ASN A 356 -0.15 -6.56 -2.93
N SER A 357 0.48 -7.16 -1.93
CA SER A 357 1.91 -7.05 -1.69
C SER A 357 2.68 -8.13 -2.43
N LEU A 358 3.98 -7.90 -2.59
CA LEU A 358 4.97 -8.89 -2.99
C LEU A 358 5.99 -9.09 -1.85
N ILE A 359 6.77 -10.17 -1.91
CA ILE A 359 8.02 -10.35 -1.16
C ILE A 359 7.94 -10.19 0.38
N GLY A 360 6.75 -10.33 0.98
CA GLY A 360 6.56 -10.27 2.43
C GLY A 360 6.61 -8.85 3.01
N LEU A 361 6.52 -7.84 2.16
CA LEU A 361 6.49 -6.43 2.55
C LEU A 361 5.20 -5.78 2.04
N PRO A 362 4.42 -5.11 2.90
CA PRO A 362 3.01 -4.84 2.65
C PRO A 362 2.74 -3.78 1.58
N ALA A 363 3.67 -2.87 1.33
CA ALA A 363 3.50 -1.83 0.32
C ALA A 363 4.47 -2.01 -0.85
N SER A 364 5.01 -3.23 -1.07
CA SER A 364 6.01 -3.48 -2.11
C SER A 364 5.46 -3.47 -3.54
N ASN A 365 4.12 -3.53 -3.72
CA ASN A 365 3.48 -3.48 -5.04
C ASN A 365 2.27 -2.56 -5.08
N ASP A 366 1.22 -2.82 -4.30
CA ASP A 366 0.09 -1.91 -4.08
C ASP A 366 0.14 -1.35 -2.65
N LEU A 367 -0.36 -0.14 -2.46
CA LEU A 367 -0.55 0.43 -1.13
C LEU A 367 -1.79 -0.21 -0.47
N PRO A 368 -1.74 -0.67 0.80
CA PRO A 368 -2.86 -1.33 1.48
C PRO A 368 -3.95 -0.35 1.95
N PHE A 369 -4.18 0.72 1.19
CA PHE A 369 -5.25 1.69 1.38
C PHE A 369 -6.02 1.88 0.08
N PHE A 370 -7.34 1.75 0.11
CA PHE A 370 -8.17 1.87 -1.09
C PHE A 370 -9.59 2.34 -0.75
N ASN A 371 -10.23 3.03 -1.69
CA ASN A 371 -11.58 3.59 -1.55
C ASN A 371 -12.46 3.07 -2.68
N LEU A 372 -13.48 2.28 -2.33
CA LEU A 372 -14.49 1.79 -3.25
C LEU A 372 -15.67 2.76 -3.25
N GLU A 373 -15.93 3.40 -4.39
CA GLU A 373 -16.99 4.36 -4.60
C GLU A 373 -18.12 3.76 -5.44
N TRP A 374 -19.37 4.09 -5.09
CA TRP A 374 -20.57 3.83 -5.90
C TRP A 374 -21.71 4.74 -5.47
N ASN A 375 -22.61 5.14 -6.37
CA ASN A 375 -23.84 5.89 -6.05
C ASN A 375 -23.66 7.07 -5.06
N ASN A 376 -22.61 7.88 -5.23
CA ASN A 376 -22.29 9.02 -4.34
C ASN A 376 -22.11 8.60 -2.86
N ARG A 377 -21.52 7.43 -2.64
CA ARG A 377 -21.13 6.86 -1.34
C ARG A 377 -19.96 5.91 -1.54
N GLY A 378 -19.44 5.37 -0.46
CA GLY A 378 -18.40 4.36 -0.58
C GLY A 378 -17.86 3.87 0.75
N ALA A 379 -16.77 3.12 0.63
CA ALA A 379 -16.03 2.57 1.74
C ALA A 379 -14.52 2.73 1.52
N VAL A 380 -13.83 3.36 2.47
CA VAL A 380 -12.36 3.40 2.51
C VAL A 380 -11.87 2.27 3.40
N PHE A 381 -10.87 1.53 2.96
CA PHE A 381 -10.30 0.40 3.68
C PHE A 381 -8.80 0.59 3.93
N ALA A 382 -8.33 0.02 5.03
CA ALA A 382 -6.92 -0.30 5.23
C ALA A 382 -6.74 -1.75 5.67
N ILE A 383 -5.67 -2.36 5.16
CA ILE A 383 -5.18 -3.65 5.65
C ILE A 383 -3.94 -3.39 6.51
N GLY A 384 -4.06 -3.71 7.79
CA GLY A 384 -3.03 -3.55 8.80
C GLY A 384 -2.27 -4.86 9.03
N TRP A 385 -1.18 -5.06 8.29
CA TRP A 385 -0.36 -6.27 8.34
C TRP A 385 1.06 -6.02 7.78
N PRO A 386 2.13 -6.00 8.60
CA PRO A 386 3.50 -5.83 8.11
C PRO A 386 4.09 -7.11 7.48
N GLY A 387 3.29 -7.80 6.68
CA GLY A 387 3.62 -9.00 5.93
C GLY A 387 2.97 -8.96 4.56
N GLN A 388 2.69 -10.14 3.97
CA GLN A 388 2.01 -10.21 2.69
C GLN A 388 0.48 -10.24 2.83
N TRP A 389 -0.22 -9.57 1.92
CA TRP A 389 -1.68 -9.52 1.86
C TRP A 389 -2.18 -9.48 0.41
N GLN A 390 -3.43 -9.88 0.21
CA GLN A 390 -4.14 -9.74 -1.06
C GLN A 390 -5.56 -9.25 -0.79
N ALA A 391 -6.09 -8.43 -1.70
CA ALA A 391 -7.49 -8.06 -1.78
C ALA A 391 -8.04 -8.32 -3.19
N ASP A 392 -9.14 -9.07 -3.27
CA ASP A 392 -9.86 -9.39 -4.49
C ASP A 392 -11.20 -8.66 -4.53
N PHE A 393 -11.45 -7.99 -5.64
CA PHE A 393 -12.70 -7.30 -5.97
C PHE A 393 -13.35 -8.06 -7.11
N VAL A 394 -14.44 -8.77 -6.84
CA VAL A 394 -15.14 -9.59 -7.82
C VAL A 394 -16.51 -9.00 -8.10
N ARG A 395 -16.65 -8.38 -9.28
CA ARG A 395 -17.88 -7.75 -9.74
C ARG A 395 -18.78 -8.78 -10.41
N ASP A 396 -20.01 -8.94 -9.90
CA ASP A 396 -20.98 -9.87 -10.49
C ASP A 396 -21.53 -9.38 -11.85
N GLU A 397 -22.39 -10.17 -12.49
CA GLU A 397 -23.06 -9.80 -13.74
C GLU A 397 -24.22 -8.78 -13.55
N HIS A 398 -24.58 -8.48 -12.31
CA HIS A 398 -25.72 -7.64 -11.92
C HIS A 398 -25.25 -6.33 -11.28
N ARG A 399 -25.30 -6.20 -9.94
CA ARG A 399 -25.02 -4.97 -9.19
C ARG A 399 -24.17 -5.21 -7.94
N GLY A 400 -23.80 -6.46 -7.67
CA GLY A 400 -23.01 -6.84 -6.50
C GLY A 400 -21.52 -6.78 -6.79
N ILE A 401 -20.76 -6.51 -5.75
CA ILE A 401 -19.31 -6.69 -5.71
C ILE A 401 -18.93 -7.38 -4.40
N ASN A 402 -18.12 -8.42 -4.51
CA ASN A 402 -17.53 -9.10 -3.37
C ASN A 402 -16.10 -8.59 -3.17
N LEU A 403 -15.79 -8.16 -1.96
CA LEU A 403 -14.46 -7.74 -1.53
C LEU A 403 -13.94 -8.73 -0.49
N LYS A 404 -12.86 -9.44 -0.85
CA LYS A 404 -12.20 -10.42 0.01
C LYS A 404 -10.76 -10.02 0.24
N ALA A 405 -10.28 -10.00 1.48
CA ALA A 405 -8.87 -9.72 1.76
C ALA A 405 -8.35 -10.43 3.00
N GLY A 406 -7.05 -10.74 2.97
CA GLY A 406 -6.32 -11.42 4.04
C GLY A 406 -4.85 -11.61 3.71
N GLN A 407 -4.15 -12.35 4.58
CA GLN A 407 -2.80 -12.82 4.31
C GLN A 407 -2.81 -13.83 3.14
N GLN A 408 -1.78 -13.80 2.31
CA GLN A 408 -1.66 -14.73 1.18
C GLN A 408 -1.23 -16.13 1.66
N ASP A 409 -1.59 -17.17 0.88
CA ASP A 409 -1.07 -18.54 1.01
C ASP A 409 -1.18 -19.17 2.42
N VAL A 410 -2.33 -18.98 3.07
CA VAL A 410 -2.60 -19.47 4.43
C VAL A 410 -3.26 -20.86 4.40
N SER A 411 -2.59 -21.86 4.98
CA SER A 411 -3.12 -23.22 5.20
C SER A 411 -2.38 -23.87 6.36
N PHE A 412 -3.03 -23.97 7.53
CA PHE A 412 -2.37 -24.39 8.75
C PHE A 412 -3.25 -25.19 9.73
N VAL A 413 -2.60 -25.92 10.62
CA VAL A 413 -3.18 -26.52 11.83
C VAL A 413 -2.63 -25.83 13.08
N LEU A 414 -3.39 -25.82 14.17
CA LEU A 414 -2.96 -25.26 15.46
C LEU A 414 -2.80 -26.37 16.50
N GLU A 415 -1.67 -26.36 17.21
CA GLU A 415 -1.46 -27.24 18.37
C GLU A 415 -2.30 -26.81 19.58
N PRO A 416 -2.59 -27.71 20.55
CA PRO A 416 -3.32 -27.34 21.76
C PRO A 416 -2.71 -26.13 22.47
N GLY A 417 -3.52 -25.09 22.70
CA GLY A 417 -3.11 -23.83 23.33
C GLY A 417 -2.46 -22.82 22.37
N GLU A 418 -2.17 -23.20 21.14
CA GLU A 418 -1.61 -22.31 20.13
C GLU A 418 -2.66 -21.32 19.61
N LYS A 419 -2.20 -20.11 19.29
CA LYS A 419 -3.00 -19.07 18.64
C LYS A 419 -2.22 -18.37 17.53
N VAL A 420 -2.96 -17.79 16.59
CA VAL A 420 -2.46 -16.88 15.56
C VAL A 420 -3.44 -15.72 15.36
N ARG A 421 -2.94 -14.59 14.91
CA ARG A 421 -3.72 -13.38 14.61
C ARG A 421 -3.74 -13.08 13.11
N THR A 422 -4.87 -12.61 12.60
CA THR A 422 -5.01 -12.14 11.22
C THR A 422 -4.53 -10.70 11.03
N PRO A 423 -4.42 -10.21 9.78
CA PRO A 423 -4.44 -8.78 9.49
C PRO A 423 -5.55 -8.02 10.23
N ARG A 424 -5.27 -6.79 10.61
CA ARG A 424 -6.28 -5.81 11.03
C ARG A 424 -6.98 -5.27 9.80
N ILE A 425 -8.29 -5.08 9.88
CA ILE A 425 -9.05 -4.35 8.87
C ILE A 425 -9.56 -3.06 9.50
N ALA A 426 -9.40 -1.94 8.79
CA ALA A 426 -10.12 -0.71 9.09
C ALA A 426 -11.05 -0.38 7.92
N MET A 427 -12.26 0.07 8.23
CA MET A 427 -13.25 0.48 7.24
C MET A 427 -13.92 1.79 7.65
N LEU A 428 -13.91 2.77 6.75
CA LEU A 428 -14.65 4.02 6.85
C LEU A 428 -15.81 3.99 5.86
N LEU A 429 -17.06 4.09 6.34
CA LEU A 429 -18.23 4.23 5.46
C LEU A 429 -18.58 5.71 5.27
N TRP A 430 -18.68 6.15 4.02
CA TRP A 430 -18.98 7.53 3.67
C TRP A 430 -20.19 7.64 2.74
N LYS A 431 -20.86 8.78 2.77
CA LYS A 431 -22.06 9.05 1.96
C LYS A 431 -22.21 10.54 1.68
N GLY A 432 -22.37 10.88 0.39
CA GLY A 432 -22.52 12.24 -0.09
C GLY A 432 -21.19 13.01 -0.15
N GLY A 433 -21.15 14.01 -1.03
CA GLY A 433 -19.91 14.66 -1.43
C GLY A 433 -19.10 13.76 -2.38
N ASP A 434 -17.95 14.24 -2.84
CA ASP A 434 -17.07 13.40 -3.66
C ASP A 434 -16.16 12.52 -2.80
N TRP A 435 -15.51 11.54 -3.44
CA TRP A 435 -14.59 10.63 -2.77
C TRP A 435 -13.40 11.34 -2.07
N LEU A 436 -13.02 12.54 -2.53
CA LEU A 436 -11.97 13.35 -1.88
C LEU A 436 -12.40 13.89 -0.52
N ARG A 437 -13.70 14.14 -0.30
CA ARG A 437 -14.22 14.42 1.04
C ARG A 437 -14.00 13.22 1.97
N ALA A 438 -14.30 12.02 1.50
CA ALA A 438 -14.07 10.79 2.26
C ALA A 438 -12.58 10.56 2.55
N GLN A 439 -11.71 10.89 1.59
CA GLN A 439 -10.26 10.85 1.78
C GLN A 439 -9.80 11.79 2.91
N ASN A 440 -10.43 12.94 3.07
CA ASN A 440 -10.11 13.87 4.16
C ASN A 440 -10.65 13.39 5.52
N LEU A 441 -11.81 12.73 5.57
CA LEU A 441 -12.24 12.00 6.78
C LEU A 441 -11.26 10.90 7.17
N TRP A 442 -10.75 10.16 6.17
CA TRP A 442 -9.70 9.16 6.37
C TRP A 442 -8.41 9.76 6.93
N ARG A 443 -7.93 10.85 6.33
CA ARG A 443 -6.74 11.58 6.81
C ARG A 443 -6.93 12.09 8.24
N SER A 444 -8.11 12.64 8.56
CA SER A 444 -8.47 13.08 9.91
C SER A 444 -8.44 11.92 10.92
N TRP A 445 -8.93 10.75 10.53
CA TRP A 445 -8.82 9.53 11.33
C TRP A 445 -7.36 9.08 11.52
N MET A 446 -6.54 9.11 10.47
CA MET A 446 -5.11 8.81 10.55
C MET A 446 -4.39 9.73 11.55
N VAL A 447 -4.60 11.04 11.45
CA VAL A 447 -4.00 12.03 12.37
C VAL A 447 -4.52 11.87 13.80
N SER A 448 -5.83 11.67 13.97
CA SER A 448 -6.46 11.67 15.30
C SER A 448 -6.13 10.40 16.08
N HIS A 449 -6.08 9.24 15.41
CA HIS A 449 -6.08 7.93 16.07
C HIS A 449 -4.92 7.00 15.71
N ASN A 450 -4.18 7.28 14.63
CA ASN A 450 -3.17 6.34 14.14
C ASN A 450 -1.75 6.88 14.25
N LEU A 451 -1.49 8.17 13.99
CA LEU A 451 -0.14 8.69 14.11
C LEU A 451 0.42 8.46 15.53
N PRO A 452 1.65 7.91 15.67
CA PRO A 452 2.21 7.57 16.96
C PRO A 452 2.45 8.83 17.78
N ARG A 453 1.89 8.86 18.98
CA ARG A 453 2.05 9.94 19.95
C ARG A 453 3.16 9.60 20.94
N THR A 454 3.82 10.65 21.42
CA THR A 454 4.64 10.59 22.63
C THR A 454 3.75 10.48 23.87
N ALA A 455 4.34 10.13 25.02
CA ALA A 455 3.62 9.87 26.29
C ALA A 455 2.71 11.02 26.75
N ASP A 456 3.08 12.25 26.41
CA ASP A 456 2.35 13.49 26.68
C ASP A 456 1.16 13.71 25.70
N GLY A 457 0.91 12.78 24.79
CA GLY A 457 -0.17 12.82 23.80
C GLY A 457 0.15 13.66 22.56
N VAL A 458 1.36 14.20 22.46
CA VAL A 458 1.75 15.11 21.37
C VAL A 458 2.00 14.31 20.08
N LEU A 459 1.51 14.86 18.97
CA LEU A 459 1.76 14.32 17.62
C LEU A 459 3.22 14.51 17.21
N PRO A 460 3.69 13.80 16.16
CA PRO A 460 4.92 14.20 15.48
C PRO A 460 4.85 15.70 15.11
N PRO A 461 5.87 16.50 15.45
CA PRO A 461 5.92 17.91 15.15
C PRO A 461 6.08 18.07 13.65
N PHE A 462 5.33 19.02 13.10
CA PHE A 462 5.46 19.43 11.70
C PHE A 462 6.89 19.89 11.36
N GLN A 463 7.64 20.39 12.35
CA GLN A 463 8.98 20.92 12.19
C GLN A 463 10.07 19.85 12.39
N HIS A 464 9.92 18.64 11.83
CA HIS A 464 11.05 17.74 11.77
C HIS A 464 11.99 18.20 10.64
N ASN A 465 12.97 19.05 10.95
CA ASN A 465 14.11 19.34 10.10
C ASN A 465 15.31 18.55 10.59
N ALA A 466 15.51 17.36 10.03
CA ALA A 466 16.73 16.61 10.24
C ALA A 466 17.82 17.10 9.28
N SER A 467 19.07 16.87 9.66
CA SER A 467 20.23 17.00 8.77
C SER A 467 21.16 15.81 8.96
N SER A 468 21.94 15.48 7.95
CA SER A 468 23.03 14.51 8.04
C SER A 468 24.32 15.14 7.55
N SER A 469 25.43 14.39 7.61
CA SER A 469 26.56 14.68 6.73
C SER A 469 26.16 14.54 5.25
N ALA A 470 27.06 14.93 4.35
CA ALA A 470 26.84 14.80 2.91
C ALA A 470 26.51 13.34 2.53
N HIS A 471 25.76 13.17 1.43
CA HIS A 471 25.35 11.86 0.93
C HIS A 471 26.50 10.83 0.91
N TYR A 472 26.25 9.61 1.41
CA TYR A 472 27.18 8.48 1.58
C TYR A 472 28.29 8.59 2.62
N ILE A 473 28.53 9.77 3.23
CA ILE A 473 29.55 9.86 4.30
C ILE A 473 29.14 9.03 5.52
N GLU A 474 27.85 8.98 5.85
CA GLU A 474 27.36 8.20 7.00
C GLU A 474 27.81 6.72 6.94
N SER A 475 27.65 6.08 5.78
CA SER A 475 27.85 4.65 5.58
C SER A 475 29.28 4.17 5.87
N SER A 476 30.29 4.88 5.40
CA SER A 476 31.69 4.43 5.48
C SER A 476 32.66 5.48 5.98
N GLY A 477 32.29 6.76 5.97
CA GLY A 477 33.17 7.89 6.25
C GLY A 477 32.92 8.63 7.57
N ALA A 478 31.76 8.45 8.23
CA ALA A 478 31.42 9.14 9.47
C ALA A 478 32.39 8.78 10.62
N THR A 479 32.85 9.78 11.34
CA THR A 479 33.67 9.68 12.54
C THR A 479 33.15 10.64 13.59
N GLU A 480 33.57 10.50 14.85
CA GLU A 480 33.22 11.50 15.88
C GLU A 480 33.59 12.93 15.47
N GLU A 481 34.79 13.12 14.89
CA GLU A 481 35.33 14.43 14.53
C GLU A 481 34.54 15.08 13.39
N ASN A 482 34.29 14.34 12.30
CA ASN A 482 33.66 14.97 11.14
C ASN A 482 32.18 15.27 11.38
N GLN A 483 31.48 14.47 12.17
CA GLN A 483 30.08 14.71 12.52
C GLN A 483 29.95 16.02 13.33
N LYS A 484 30.85 16.25 14.29
CA LYS A 484 30.92 17.52 15.04
C LYS A 484 31.26 18.69 14.11
N MET A 485 32.20 18.52 13.18
CA MET A 485 32.56 19.54 12.19
C MET A 485 31.37 19.94 11.31
N PHE A 486 30.59 18.97 10.81
CA PHE A 486 29.39 19.26 10.02
C PHE A 486 28.36 20.04 10.84
N VAL A 487 28.09 19.60 12.07
CA VAL A 487 27.18 20.30 13.01
C VAL A 487 27.63 21.75 13.23
N ASP A 488 28.91 21.97 13.55
CA ASP A 488 29.45 23.32 13.75
C ASP A 488 29.29 24.18 12.51
N ARG A 489 29.55 23.63 11.33
CA ARG A 489 29.42 24.38 10.08
C ARG A 489 27.98 24.83 9.80
N TYR A 490 26.98 24.02 10.14
CA TYR A 490 25.58 24.46 10.09
C TYR A 490 25.32 25.60 11.09
N VAL A 491 25.73 25.41 12.35
CA VAL A 491 25.48 26.36 13.44
C VAL A 491 26.18 27.71 13.21
N ASP A 492 27.45 27.70 12.79
CA ASP A 492 28.24 28.89 12.49
C ASP A 492 27.62 29.74 11.38
N HIS A 493 26.82 29.12 10.50
CA HIS A 493 26.08 29.81 9.44
C HIS A 493 24.61 30.06 9.80
N GLY A 494 24.22 29.91 11.06
CA GLY A 494 22.90 30.24 11.58
C GLY A 494 21.80 29.24 11.21
N ILE A 495 22.15 27.97 10.96
CA ILE A 495 21.21 26.88 10.74
C ILE A 495 21.32 25.90 11.92
N THR A 496 20.21 25.65 12.59
CA THR A 496 20.13 24.68 13.70
C THR A 496 19.12 23.62 13.32
N PRO A 497 19.57 22.41 12.90
CA PRO A 497 18.69 21.27 12.69
C PRO A 497 17.99 20.87 13.99
N ASP A 498 16.78 20.33 13.90
CA ASP A 498 16.07 19.78 15.06
C ASP A 498 16.62 18.39 15.41
N TYR A 499 17.11 17.67 14.38
CA TYR A 499 17.66 16.33 14.47
C TYR A 499 18.92 16.19 13.63
N TRP A 500 19.87 15.39 14.10
CA TRP A 500 21.06 14.97 13.37
C TRP A 500 21.01 13.47 13.12
N TRP A 501 21.20 13.08 11.86
CA TRP A 501 21.03 11.72 11.39
C TRP A 501 22.36 11.08 11.02
N ILE A 502 22.62 9.90 11.61
CA ILE A 502 23.65 8.97 11.17
C ILE A 502 22.96 7.71 10.63
N ASP A 503 23.21 7.42 9.35
CA ASP A 503 22.64 6.27 8.63
C ASP A 503 23.44 4.97 8.90
N ALA A 504 23.26 3.94 8.08
CA ALA A 504 23.88 2.62 8.26
C ALA A 504 25.42 2.69 8.35
N GLY A 505 26.07 1.64 8.85
CA GLY A 505 27.54 1.56 8.92
C GLY A 505 28.22 2.22 10.13
N TRP A 506 27.48 2.76 11.10
CA TRP A 506 28.05 3.23 12.37
C TRP A 506 28.59 2.09 13.26
N TYR A 507 28.19 0.86 12.97
CA TYR A 507 28.49 -0.34 13.73
C TYR A 507 29.71 -1.11 13.20
N ASP A 508 30.18 -2.09 13.97
CA ASP A 508 31.24 -3.00 13.54
C ASP A 508 30.76 -3.94 12.44
N TYR A 509 31.43 -3.90 11.29
CA TYR A 509 31.16 -4.74 10.13
C TYR A 509 32.50 -5.17 9.50
N ALA A 510 32.53 -6.32 8.83
CA ALA A 510 33.74 -6.87 8.24
C ALA A 510 34.21 -6.07 7.01
N ASP A 511 33.67 -6.34 5.83
CA ASP A 511 34.16 -5.76 4.57
C ASP A 511 33.25 -4.67 3.99
N TYR A 512 31.95 -4.75 4.24
CA TYR A 512 30.95 -3.87 3.65
C TYR A 512 29.87 -3.49 4.65
N TRP A 513 29.40 -2.23 4.64
CA TRP A 513 28.49 -1.70 5.65
C TRP A 513 27.11 -2.38 5.65
N LEU A 514 26.68 -2.99 4.52
CA LEU A 514 25.47 -3.81 4.48
C LEU A 514 25.62 -5.17 5.21
N ASN A 515 26.81 -5.52 5.69
CA ASN A 515 27.02 -6.69 6.53
C ASN A 515 26.58 -6.37 7.97
N VAL A 516 25.27 -6.31 8.16
CA VAL A 516 24.56 -5.99 9.40
C VAL A 516 24.57 -7.18 10.36
N GLY A 517 24.31 -6.95 11.65
CA GLY A 517 24.28 -8.03 12.66
C GLY A 517 25.28 -7.87 13.80
N SER A 518 25.85 -6.67 13.97
CA SER A 518 26.56 -6.28 15.20
C SER A 518 26.09 -4.87 15.53
N TRP A 519 25.35 -4.64 16.62
CA TRP A 519 24.86 -3.28 16.95
C TRP A 519 25.76 -2.60 17.98
N ASN A 520 27.07 -2.65 17.77
CA ASN A 520 28.08 -1.98 18.60
C ASN A 520 28.83 -0.96 17.75
N PRO A 521 29.08 0.28 18.23
CA PRO A 521 29.80 1.27 17.44
C PRO A 521 31.17 0.77 16.97
N ASN A 522 31.50 1.03 15.70
CA ASN A 522 32.80 0.67 15.15
C ASN A 522 33.91 1.42 15.92
N LYS A 523 34.74 0.70 16.68
CA LYS A 523 35.75 1.33 17.56
C LYS A 523 36.86 2.08 16.84
N ASN A 524 37.09 1.81 15.56
CA ASN A 524 38.08 2.55 14.77
C ASN A 524 37.53 3.94 14.38
N ARG A 525 36.23 4.03 14.07
CA ARG A 525 35.56 5.28 13.67
C ARG A 525 35.00 6.07 14.88
N PHE A 526 34.60 5.35 15.92
CA PHE A 526 33.95 5.85 17.14
C PHE A 526 34.59 5.20 18.39
N PRO A 527 35.84 5.55 18.74
CA PRO A 527 36.59 4.91 19.82
C PRO A 527 35.91 5.01 21.20
N ASN A 528 35.08 6.04 21.40
CA ASN A 528 34.33 6.30 22.63
C ASN A 528 32.81 6.01 22.48
N GLY A 529 32.42 5.28 21.43
CA GLY A 529 31.02 5.12 21.04
C GLY A 529 30.44 6.38 20.39
N LEU A 530 29.11 6.42 20.23
CA LEU A 530 28.36 7.54 19.65
C LEU A 530 27.90 8.55 20.70
N LYS A 531 27.99 8.21 21.99
CA LYS A 531 27.59 9.09 23.11
C LYS A 531 28.25 10.48 23.07
N PRO A 532 29.54 10.65 22.70
CA PRO A 532 30.13 11.97 22.55
C PRO A 532 29.53 12.81 21.43
N ILE A 533 28.90 12.21 20.42
CA ILE A 533 28.18 12.90 19.35
C ILE A 533 26.79 13.31 19.87
N SER A 534 26.03 12.40 20.48
CA SER A 534 24.71 12.75 21.03
C SER A 534 24.80 13.80 22.13
N ASP A 535 25.79 13.72 23.04
CA ASP A 535 26.03 14.78 24.04
C ASP A 535 26.36 16.14 23.39
N TYR A 536 27.08 16.13 22.26
CA TYR A 536 27.41 17.35 21.53
C TYR A 536 26.18 18.00 20.89
N LEU A 537 25.28 17.16 20.37
CA LEU A 537 24.00 17.54 19.79
C LEU A 537 23.05 18.08 20.86
N HIS A 538 22.88 17.37 21.98
CA HIS A 538 22.01 17.77 23.08
C HIS A 538 22.44 19.09 23.73
N GLN A 539 23.75 19.37 23.81
CA GLN A 539 24.28 20.67 24.27
C GLN A 539 23.89 21.84 23.35
N ARG A 540 23.42 21.56 22.13
CA ARG A 540 22.99 22.52 21.10
C ARG A 540 21.50 22.40 20.79
N ASP A 541 20.73 21.78 21.68
CA ASP A 541 19.28 21.54 21.54
C ASP A 541 18.90 20.71 20.28
N MET A 542 19.83 19.89 19.77
CA MET A 542 19.60 18.97 18.65
C MET A 542 19.40 17.55 19.15
N LYS A 543 18.54 16.78 18.48
CA LYS A 543 18.28 15.37 18.78
C LYS A 543 19.04 14.42 17.86
N PHE A 544 19.20 13.16 18.25
CA PHE A 544 19.97 12.17 17.50
C PHE A 544 19.09 11.08 16.88
N ILE A 545 19.22 10.89 15.55
CA ILE A 545 18.60 9.79 14.78
C ILE A 545 19.67 8.76 14.45
N LEU A 546 19.37 7.48 14.71
CA LEU A 546 20.28 6.37 14.40
C LEU A 546 19.56 5.23 13.68
N TRP A 547 20.17 4.77 12.59
CA TRP A 547 19.68 3.67 11.75
C TRP A 547 19.97 2.28 12.35
N PHE A 548 19.03 1.35 12.20
CA PHE A 548 19.16 -0.07 12.55
C PHE A 548 18.40 -0.94 11.55
N THR A 549 18.77 -2.22 11.43
CA THR A 549 17.93 -3.26 10.80
C THR A 549 17.94 -4.55 11.63
N PRO A 550 17.30 -4.56 12.82
CA PRO A 550 17.46 -5.65 13.79
C PRO A 550 16.88 -6.99 13.31
N GLU A 551 16.05 -6.97 12.28
CA GLU A 551 15.53 -8.17 11.62
C GLU A 551 16.61 -8.95 10.89
N MET A 552 17.71 -8.30 10.49
CA MET A 552 18.70 -8.91 9.61
C MET A 552 20.05 -9.11 10.25
N VAL A 553 20.60 -10.30 10.02
CA VAL A 553 21.92 -10.70 10.49
C VAL A 553 22.70 -11.29 9.33
N THR A 554 23.90 -10.76 9.10
CA THR A 554 24.83 -11.29 8.11
C THR A 554 25.72 -12.34 8.77
N ARG A 555 25.99 -13.45 8.08
CA ARG A 555 26.89 -14.48 8.57
C ARG A 555 28.26 -13.93 8.98
N GLY A 556 28.81 -14.47 10.06
CA GLY A 556 30.10 -14.10 10.63
C GLY A 556 30.06 -12.85 11.51
N THR A 557 28.93 -12.16 11.59
CA THR A 557 28.74 -11.05 12.53
C THR A 557 28.55 -11.54 13.96
N GLU A 558 28.61 -10.61 14.91
CA GLU A 558 28.48 -10.90 16.34
C GLU A 558 27.17 -11.65 16.66
N LEU A 559 26.03 -11.20 16.11
CA LEU A 559 24.73 -11.86 16.31
C LEU A 559 24.68 -13.25 15.68
N ASP A 560 25.29 -13.44 14.50
CA ASP A 560 25.35 -14.75 13.85
C ASP A 560 26.09 -15.78 14.71
N LEU A 561 27.21 -15.37 15.30
CA LEU A 561 28.06 -16.25 16.11
C LEU A 561 27.42 -16.56 17.46
N MET A 562 26.72 -15.62 18.07
CA MET A 562 26.17 -15.77 19.43
C MET A 562 24.74 -16.31 19.47
N GLN A 563 23.91 -16.01 18.46
CA GLN A 563 22.46 -16.28 18.48
C GLN A 563 21.99 -17.14 17.31
N LYS A 564 22.88 -17.98 16.76
CA LYS A 564 22.58 -18.87 15.60
C LYS A 564 21.23 -19.63 15.68
N PRO A 565 20.77 -20.16 16.83
CA PRO A 565 19.48 -20.86 16.91
C PRO A 565 18.25 -19.99 16.63
N TRP A 566 18.35 -18.67 16.78
CA TRP A 566 17.25 -17.72 16.56
C TRP A 566 17.26 -17.09 15.17
N LEU A 567 18.07 -17.62 14.25
CA LEU A 567 18.25 -17.05 12.92
C LEU A 567 17.70 -18.01 11.87
N LEU A 568 16.63 -17.58 11.22
CA LEU A 568 15.99 -18.26 10.11
C LEU A 568 16.88 -18.18 8.86
N LYS A 569 17.14 -19.34 8.26
CA LYS A 569 17.88 -19.47 6.99
C LYS A 569 16.91 -19.45 5.80
N GLY A 570 17.46 -19.40 4.59
CA GLY A 570 16.72 -19.72 3.36
C GLY A 570 16.16 -18.54 2.59
N GLY A 571 16.52 -17.30 2.94
CA GLY A 571 16.11 -16.13 2.17
C GLY A 571 17.02 -15.73 1.00
N ALA A 572 18.07 -16.53 0.73
CA ALA A 572 18.85 -16.40 -0.49
C ALA A 572 18.18 -17.16 -1.64
N GLU A 573 18.16 -16.56 -2.82
CA GLU A 573 17.59 -17.14 -4.04
C GLU A 573 18.62 -18.01 -4.78
N TRP A 574 18.19 -19.04 -5.51
CA TRP A 574 19.07 -20.04 -6.15
C TRP A 574 20.19 -19.42 -7.02
N TRP A 575 19.93 -18.29 -7.66
CA TRP A 575 20.90 -17.58 -8.49
C TRP A 575 22.04 -16.91 -7.70
N MET A 576 21.88 -16.74 -6.37
CA MET A 576 22.87 -16.14 -5.48
C MET A 576 23.95 -17.12 -5.01
N GLY A 577 23.71 -18.44 -5.09
CA GLY A 577 24.61 -19.46 -4.53
C GLY A 577 25.81 -19.81 -5.41
N HIS A 578 26.63 -20.74 -4.95
CA HIS A 578 27.72 -21.32 -5.74
C HIS A 578 27.23 -22.47 -6.61
N ALA A 579 27.56 -22.43 -7.90
CA ALA A 579 27.10 -23.42 -8.87
C ALA A 579 27.49 -24.86 -8.48
N LEU A 580 26.51 -25.70 -8.17
CA LEU A 580 26.69 -27.16 -8.17
C LEU A 580 26.46 -27.69 -9.58
N ILE A 581 25.30 -27.38 -10.16
CA ILE A 581 24.96 -27.51 -11.59
C ILE A 581 24.02 -26.35 -11.93
N GLN A 582 24.55 -25.20 -12.35
CA GLN A 582 23.80 -23.95 -12.43
C GLN A 582 23.95 -23.26 -13.78
N GLY A 583 22.84 -22.75 -14.33
CA GLY A 583 22.82 -21.99 -15.56
C GLY A 583 22.05 -20.70 -15.33
N GLU A 584 22.60 -19.81 -14.51
CA GLU A 584 22.02 -18.50 -14.24
C GLU A 584 22.38 -17.47 -15.33
N TYR A 585 21.39 -16.70 -15.79
CA TYR A 585 21.54 -15.60 -16.75
C TYR A 585 21.18 -14.26 -16.10
N PRO A 586 22.02 -13.20 -16.23
CA PRO A 586 21.72 -11.91 -15.62
C PRO A 586 20.51 -11.18 -16.25
N ALA A 587 19.30 -11.54 -15.83
CA ALA A 587 18.01 -10.89 -16.09
C ALA A 587 16.89 -11.77 -15.50
N HIS A 588 15.65 -11.26 -15.45
CA HIS A 588 14.48 -12.11 -15.19
C HIS A 588 14.11 -12.88 -16.47
N VAL A 589 14.59 -14.11 -16.59
CA VAL A 589 14.45 -14.94 -17.80
C VAL A 589 14.23 -16.41 -17.42
N ASN A 590 13.85 -17.26 -18.39
CA ASN A 590 13.59 -18.67 -18.15
C ASN A 590 14.91 -19.46 -18.08
N ASP A 591 15.50 -19.49 -16.89
CA ASP A 591 16.73 -20.22 -16.56
C ASP A 591 16.57 -21.02 -15.25
N SER A 592 17.61 -21.77 -14.88
CA SER A 592 17.54 -22.64 -13.70
C SER A 592 18.90 -23.08 -13.21
N GLY A 593 18.92 -23.61 -11.98
CA GLY A 593 20.14 -24.21 -11.47
C GLY A 593 20.01 -24.81 -10.08
N LEU A 594 20.87 -25.80 -9.83
CA LEU A 594 21.18 -26.37 -8.53
C LEU A 594 22.45 -25.69 -7.99
N THR A 595 22.35 -25.15 -6.79
CA THR A 595 23.38 -24.32 -6.18
C THR A 595 23.65 -24.75 -4.74
N LEU A 596 24.78 -24.31 -4.20
CA LEU A 596 25.14 -24.39 -2.80
C LEU A 596 24.99 -23.00 -2.16
N MET A 597 24.26 -22.93 -1.06
CA MET A 597 24.12 -21.75 -0.21
C MET A 597 24.63 -22.08 1.19
N GLU A 598 25.76 -21.49 1.61
CA GLU A 598 26.40 -21.84 2.88
C GLU A 598 26.79 -23.33 2.93
N ASP A 599 25.94 -24.14 3.53
CA ASP A 599 26.07 -25.57 3.73
C ASP A 599 24.81 -26.30 3.26
N VAL A 600 23.85 -25.63 2.64
CA VAL A 600 22.62 -26.25 2.16
C VAL A 600 22.54 -26.17 0.64
N ALA A 601 21.87 -27.12 0.01
CA ALA A 601 21.56 -27.05 -1.40
C ALA A 601 20.30 -26.19 -1.63
N ALA A 602 20.26 -25.49 -2.76
CA ALA A 602 19.07 -24.82 -3.25
C ALA A 602 18.90 -25.04 -4.75
N PHE A 603 17.65 -25.15 -5.20
CA PHE A 603 17.31 -25.34 -6.60
C PHE A 603 16.22 -24.38 -7.00
N GLY A 604 16.32 -23.80 -8.20
CA GLY A 604 15.30 -22.89 -8.65
C GLY A 604 15.22 -22.68 -10.15
N THR A 605 14.18 -21.95 -10.53
CA THR A 605 13.85 -21.53 -11.90
C THR A 605 13.62 -20.02 -11.93
N GLY A 606 13.98 -19.35 -13.02
CA GLY A 606 13.72 -17.92 -13.21
C GLY A 606 12.36 -17.59 -13.84
N ASN A 607 11.96 -16.31 -13.77
CA ASN A 607 10.83 -15.69 -14.49
C ASN A 607 9.39 -16.30 -14.30
N PRO A 608 8.74 -16.13 -13.14
CA PRO A 608 9.27 -15.53 -11.92
C PRO A 608 10.21 -16.50 -11.19
N ASP A 609 11.13 -15.92 -10.43
CA ASP A 609 12.10 -16.68 -9.66
C ASP A 609 11.37 -17.51 -8.57
N ALA A 610 11.76 -18.76 -8.43
CA ALA A 610 11.30 -19.65 -7.37
C ALA A 610 12.46 -20.51 -6.90
N THR A 611 12.61 -20.64 -5.58
CA THR A 611 13.73 -21.36 -4.94
C THR A 611 13.21 -22.38 -3.93
N ALA A 612 13.67 -23.62 -4.02
CA ALA A 612 13.55 -24.65 -2.99
C ALA A 612 14.90 -24.83 -2.29
N THR A 613 14.97 -24.52 -0.99
CA THR A 613 16.21 -24.58 -0.19
C THR A 613 16.13 -25.67 0.88
N THR A 614 17.16 -26.53 0.95
CA THR A 614 17.24 -27.63 1.93
C THR A 614 17.54 -27.12 3.34
N LYS A 615 17.18 -27.92 4.36
CA LYS A 615 17.46 -27.63 5.77
C LYS A 615 18.69 -28.39 6.30
N GLN A 616 19.09 -29.46 5.63
CA GLN A 616 20.21 -30.30 6.04
C GLN A 616 21.56 -29.69 5.62
N SER A 617 22.46 -29.50 6.60
CA SER A 617 23.86 -29.13 6.34
C SER A 617 24.59 -30.26 5.59
N LEU A 618 25.36 -29.86 4.58
CA LEU A 618 26.19 -30.67 3.69
C LEU A 618 27.69 -30.52 4.01
N ALA A 619 28.04 -29.67 4.97
CA ALA A 619 29.41 -29.36 5.36
C ALA A 619 29.85 -30.17 6.59
N ASP A 620 29.78 -31.50 6.50
CA ASP A 620 30.15 -32.42 7.58
C ASP A 620 31.33 -33.35 7.23
N GLY A 621 32.02 -33.09 6.11
CA GLY A 621 33.13 -33.87 5.59
C GLY A 621 32.74 -35.19 4.94
N LYS A 622 31.44 -35.49 4.75
CA LYS A 622 30.96 -36.72 4.09
C LYS A 622 30.42 -36.45 2.70
N TRP A 623 30.30 -37.52 1.91
CA TRP A 623 29.64 -37.51 0.62
C TRP A 623 28.12 -37.47 0.78
N HIS A 624 27.49 -36.52 0.11
CA HIS A 624 26.04 -36.41 0.00
C HIS A 624 25.60 -36.41 -1.46
N LEU A 625 24.59 -37.20 -1.79
CA LEU A 625 23.92 -37.08 -3.09
C LEU A 625 22.92 -35.95 -3.00
N VAL A 626 23.10 -34.94 -3.84
CA VAL A 626 22.16 -33.82 -4.01
C VAL A 626 21.47 -33.99 -5.35
N THR A 627 20.15 -34.16 -5.33
CA THR A 627 19.34 -34.35 -6.54
C THR A 627 18.19 -33.35 -6.54
N ALA A 628 18.04 -32.60 -7.62
CA ALA A 628 16.97 -31.64 -7.80
C ALA A 628 16.11 -31.98 -9.01
N THR A 629 14.78 -31.90 -8.87
CA THR A 629 13.83 -32.16 -9.95
C THR A 629 12.87 -30.99 -10.14
N ARG A 630 12.63 -30.64 -11.40
CA ARG A 630 11.49 -29.80 -11.79
C ARG A 630 10.46 -30.68 -12.48
N PHE A 631 9.26 -30.72 -11.93
CA PHE A 631 8.12 -31.43 -12.50
C PHE A 631 6.95 -30.47 -12.72
N ILE A 632 6.51 -30.30 -13.95
CA ILE A 632 5.28 -29.59 -14.29
C ILE A 632 4.12 -30.53 -13.98
N ASN A 633 3.38 -30.21 -12.93
CA ASN A 633 2.23 -31.00 -12.50
C ASN A 633 1.00 -30.62 -13.34
N PRO A 634 0.45 -31.55 -14.15
CA PRO A 634 -0.69 -31.27 -15.02
C PRO A 634 -1.99 -31.02 -14.26
N ASP A 635 -2.11 -31.49 -13.02
CA ASP A 635 -3.33 -31.33 -12.21
C ASP A 635 -3.41 -29.95 -11.55
N THR A 636 -2.25 -29.36 -11.24
CA THR A 636 -2.16 -28.06 -10.55
C THR A 636 -1.71 -26.92 -11.46
N GLU A 637 -1.28 -27.23 -12.69
CA GLU A 637 -0.67 -26.28 -13.63
C GLU A 637 0.47 -25.49 -12.99
N LYS A 638 1.31 -26.17 -12.19
CA LYS A 638 2.46 -25.57 -11.49
C LYS A 638 3.73 -26.37 -11.71
N SER A 639 4.87 -25.68 -11.72
CA SER A 639 6.19 -26.32 -11.61
C SER A 639 6.50 -26.65 -10.16
N GLU A 640 6.65 -27.93 -9.86
CA GLU A 640 7.08 -28.45 -8.58
C GLU A 640 8.60 -28.60 -8.57
N LEU A 641 9.26 -27.83 -7.70
CA LEU A 641 10.70 -27.85 -7.49
C LEU A 641 10.99 -28.69 -6.26
N ARG A 642 11.72 -29.79 -6.41
CA ARG A 642 12.05 -30.71 -5.31
C ARG A 642 13.56 -30.84 -5.19
N VAL A 643 14.06 -30.81 -3.96
CA VAL A 643 15.47 -31.13 -3.67
C VAL A 643 15.52 -32.30 -2.70
N PHE A 644 16.28 -33.31 -3.07
CA PHE A 644 16.50 -34.53 -2.31
C PHE A 644 17.95 -34.58 -1.82
N ILE A 645 18.12 -34.97 -0.57
CA ILE A 645 19.43 -35.24 0.02
C ILE A 645 19.48 -36.73 0.38
N ASN A 646 20.47 -37.45 -0.18
CA ASN A 646 20.68 -38.88 0.06
C ASN A 646 19.44 -39.75 -0.22
N GLY A 647 18.67 -39.39 -1.26
CA GLY A 647 17.47 -40.13 -1.66
C GLY A 647 16.16 -39.67 -1.00
N GLU A 648 16.22 -38.80 0.01
CA GLU A 648 15.03 -38.35 0.75
C GLU A 648 14.68 -36.89 0.41
N LEU A 649 13.39 -36.58 0.27
CA LEU A 649 12.93 -35.23 -0.03
C LEU A 649 13.26 -34.30 1.14
N ASN A 650 13.98 -33.21 0.86
CA ASN A 650 14.43 -32.27 1.88
C ASN A 650 13.88 -30.85 1.68
N ALA A 651 13.62 -30.44 0.43
CA ALA A 651 13.01 -29.15 0.11
C ALA A 651 11.96 -29.26 -0.99
N PHE A 652 10.97 -28.37 -0.95
CA PHE A 652 9.91 -28.25 -1.94
C PHE A 652 9.53 -26.78 -2.14
N ALA A 653 9.36 -26.37 -3.39
CA ALA A 653 8.77 -25.09 -3.75
C ALA A 653 7.90 -25.25 -5.01
N VAL A 654 7.04 -24.27 -5.28
CA VAL A 654 6.22 -24.23 -6.49
C VAL A 654 6.47 -22.93 -7.25
N SER A 655 6.51 -23.02 -8.58
CA SER A 655 6.53 -21.87 -9.48
C SER A 655 5.33 -21.90 -10.42
N ASN A 656 4.80 -20.72 -10.74
CA ASN A 656 3.80 -20.55 -11.80
C ASN A 656 4.43 -20.56 -13.20
N ASN A 657 5.77 -20.61 -13.31
CA ASN A 657 6.44 -20.68 -14.60
C ASN A 657 6.33 -22.09 -15.19
N LEU A 658 5.62 -22.22 -16.32
CA LEU A 658 5.46 -23.48 -17.07
C LEU A 658 6.34 -23.55 -18.32
N ASP A 659 7.07 -22.49 -18.63
CA ASP A 659 7.87 -22.40 -19.85
C ASP A 659 9.14 -23.27 -19.80
N LEU A 660 9.83 -23.33 -20.93
CA LEU A 660 11.12 -24.00 -21.09
C LEU A 660 12.26 -23.18 -20.47
N MET A 661 13.11 -23.83 -19.67
CA MET A 661 14.31 -23.25 -19.03
C MET A 661 15.49 -23.15 -20.01
N ASN A 662 15.25 -22.54 -21.17
CA ASN A 662 16.13 -22.59 -22.35
C ASN A 662 16.90 -21.30 -22.61
N LYS A 663 16.93 -20.35 -21.66
CA LYS A 663 17.66 -19.11 -21.87
C LYS A 663 19.18 -19.33 -22.01
N ASN A 664 19.71 -20.28 -21.26
CA ASN A 664 21.12 -20.67 -21.30
C ASN A 664 21.32 -21.98 -22.07
N ASP A 665 22.40 -22.06 -22.83
CA ASP A 665 22.82 -23.25 -23.59
C ASP A 665 23.68 -24.22 -22.76
N SER A 666 24.06 -23.83 -21.54
CA SER A 666 25.04 -24.54 -20.73
C SER A 666 24.84 -24.33 -19.23
N PHE A 667 25.28 -25.31 -18.45
CA PHE A 667 25.43 -25.24 -17.00
C PHE A 667 26.90 -25.14 -16.62
N GLY A 668 27.20 -24.38 -15.56
CA GLY A 668 28.46 -24.45 -14.84
C GLY A 668 28.37 -25.43 -13.68
N VAL A 669 29.38 -26.29 -13.54
CA VAL A 669 29.57 -27.22 -12.43
C VAL A 669 30.72 -26.73 -11.57
N GLY A 670 30.46 -26.56 -10.28
CA GLY A 670 31.41 -26.04 -9.29
C GLY A 670 31.80 -24.57 -9.45
N ARG A 671 31.41 -23.91 -10.55
CA ARG A 671 31.61 -22.48 -10.80
C ARG A 671 30.65 -21.95 -11.86
N GLN A 672 30.10 -20.75 -11.67
CA GLN A 672 29.37 -20.01 -12.71
C GLN A 672 30.32 -19.14 -13.53
N TYR A 673 29.93 -18.77 -14.76
CA TYR A 673 30.72 -17.92 -15.65
C TYR A 673 31.14 -16.56 -15.07
N GLN A 674 30.34 -15.99 -14.17
CA GLN A 674 30.50 -14.61 -13.69
C GLN A 674 30.96 -14.51 -12.24
N THR A 675 31.06 -15.63 -11.52
CA THR A 675 31.26 -15.64 -10.07
C THR A 675 32.42 -16.53 -9.65
N ARG A 676 32.72 -16.44 -8.36
CA ARG A 676 33.59 -17.33 -7.60
C ARG A 676 32.93 -18.72 -7.48
N GLY A 677 33.71 -19.80 -7.58
CA GLY A 677 33.24 -21.19 -7.50
C GLY A 677 33.20 -21.78 -6.09
N ILE A 678 32.76 -23.02 -5.97
CA ILE A 678 32.75 -23.72 -4.69
C ILE A 678 34.18 -24.04 -4.21
N VAL A 679 34.33 -24.25 -2.90
CA VAL A 679 35.47 -24.91 -2.27
C VAL A 679 34.95 -26.23 -1.70
N GLY A 680 35.29 -27.33 -2.36
CA GLY A 680 34.77 -28.65 -2.04
C GLY A 680 35.06 -29.64 -3.15
N GLU A 681 34.40 -30.79 -3.11
CA GLU A 681 34.61 -31.88 -4.07
C GLU A 681 33.26 -32.29 -4.65
N ILE A 682 33.18 -32.38 -5.99
CA ILE A 682 32.00 -32.89 -6.69
C ILE A 682 32.36 -34.16 -7.45
N ASP A 683 31.45 -35.12 -7.43
CA ASP A 683 31.55 -36.38 -8.14
C ASP A 683 30.23 -36.75 -8.85
N ASP A 684 30.29 -37.63 -9.84
CA ASP A 684 29.14 -38.27 -10.51
C ASP A 684 27.98 -37.30 -10.83
N VAL A 685 28.28 -36.31 -11.68
CA VAL A 685 27.32 -35.30 -12.16
C VAL A 685 26.45 -35.87 -13.27
N ARG A 686 25.14 -35.74 -13.15
CA ARG A 686 24.15 -36.25 -14.09
C ARG A 686 23.06 -35.23 -14.40
N VAL A 687 22.67 -35.17 -15.66
CA VAL A 687 21.53 -34.40 -16.16
C VAL A 687 20.54 -35.34 -16.84
N TYR A 688 19.27 -35.27 -16.45
CA TYR A 688 18.18 -36.02 -17.06
C TYR A 688 17.18 -35.03 -17.68
N ASP A 689 16.72 -35.31 -18.89
CA ASP A 689 15.61 -34.63 -19.57
C ASP A 689 14.22 -35.11 -19.12
N VAL A 690 14.16 -35.72 -17.93
CA VAL A 690 12.95 -36.15 -17.23
C VAL A 690 13.04 -35.82 -15.74
N ALA A 691 11.90 -35.56 -15.12
CA ALA A 691 11.80 -35.41 -13.67
C ALA A 691 11.75 -36.78 -13.00
N LEU A 692 12.76 -37.14 -12.21
CA LEU A 692 12.76 -38.39 -11.47
C LEU A 692 11.78 -38.31 -10.29
N ASP A 693 11.02 -39.39 -10.06
CA ASP A 693 10.19 -39.51 -8.86
C ASP A 693 11.01 -39.90 -7.62
N ALA A 694 10.41 -39.79 -6.43
CA ALA A 694 11.10 -40.08 -5.17
C ALA A 694 11.65 -41.51 -5.08
N SER A 695 11.03 -42.49 -5.73
CA SER A 695 11.52 -43.87 -5.75
C SER A 695 12.74 -44.03 -6.66
N GLN A 696 12.75 -43.34 -7.79
CA GLN A 696 13.87 -43.29 -8.73
C GLN A 696 15.06 -42.55 -8.12
N VAL A 697 14.84 -41.45 -7.40
CA VAL A 697 15.90 -40.73 -6.67
C VAL A 697 16.50 -41.59 -5.56
N ARG A 698 15.70 -42.37 -4.82
CA ARG A 698 16.22 -43.39 -3.88
C ARG A 698 17.05 -44.47 -4.57
N SER A 699 16.64 -44.91 -5.75
CA SER A 699 17.41 -45.86 -6.56
C SER A 699 18.72 -45.25 -7.07
N LEU A 700 18.72 -43.95 -7.42
CA LEU A 700 19.93 -43.22 -7.82
C LEU A 700 20.93 -43.16 -6.65
N PHE A 701 20.47 -42.84 -5.45
CA PHE A 701 21.30 -42.86 -4.23
C PHE A 701 21.93 -44.23 -3.97
N LYS A 702 21.19 -45.30 -4.20
CA LYS A 702 21.68 -46.69 -4.09
C LYS A 702 22.52 -47.14 -5.29
N GLN A 703 22.71 -46.28 -6.30
CA GLN A 703 23.38 -46.58 -7.56
C GLN A 703 22.75 -47.75 -8.33
N GLN A 704 21.42 -47.83 -8.28
CA GLN A 704 20.60 -48.88 -8.89
C GLN A 704 19.60 -48.32 -9.92
N LEU A 705 19.72 -47.04 -10.29
CA LEU A 705 18.83 -46.42 -11.26
C LEU A 705 19.16 -46.87 -12.69
N ASP A 706 18.17 -47.45 -13.38
CA ASP A 706 18.28 -47.90 -14.77
C ASP A 706 17.88 -46.82 -15.80
N VAL A 707 17.38 -45.67 -15.34
CA VAL A 707 17.10 -44.51 -16.20
C VAL A 707 18.44 -43.92 -16.65
N LYS A 708 18.62 -43.78 -17.97
CA LYS A 708 19.84 -43.20 -18.56
C LYS A 708 19.78 -41.68 -18.51
N PRO A 709 20.84 -41.01 -18.03
CA PRO A 709 20.93 -39.56 -18.10
C PRO A 709 21.23 -39.10 -19.54
N SER A 710 20.83 -37.86 -19.86
CA SER A 710 21.20 -37.17 -21.11
C SER A 710 22.70 -36.84 -21.12
N HIS A 711 23.26 -36.51 -19.94
CA HIS A 711 24.68 -36.27 -19.73
C HIS A 711 25.18 -36.90 -18.42
N HIS A 712 26.38 -37.51 -18.44
CA HIS A 712 26.98 -38.15 -17.27
C HIS A 712 28.48 -37.88 -17.19
N TYR A 713 28.90 -37.11 -16.18
CA TYR A 713 30.29 -36.77 -15.89
C TYR A 713 30.73 -37.40 -14.56
N PRO A 714 31.38 -38.57 -14.60
CA PRO A 714 31.80 -39.28 -13.39
C PRO A 714 33.11 -38.72 -12.80
N PHE A 715 33.66 -37.64 -13.36
CA PHE A 715 34.94 -37.02 -12.98
C PHE A 715 36.15 -37.96 -12.75
N ASN A 716 36.13 -39.14 -13.35
CA ASN A 716 37.20 -40.13 -13.32
C ASN A 716 38.47 -39.69 -14.08
N LYS A 717 39.22 -38.76 -13.47
CA LYS A 717 40.46 -38.13 -13.98
C LYS A 717 40.28 -37.38 -15.31
N SER A 718 39.03 -37.11 -15.70
CA SER A 718 38.67 -36.37 -16.91
C SER A 718 37.30 -35.75 -16.75
N VAL A 719 36.96 -34.81 -17.64
CA VAL A 719 35.63 -34.16 -17.71
C VAL A 719 34.81 -34.70 -18.88
N LYS A 720 35.03 -35.96 -19.27
CA LYS A 720 34.32 -36.58 -20.40
C LYS A 720 32.89 -36.95 -20.05
N ASP A 721 32.00 -36.79 -21.03
CA ASP A 721 30.63 -37.28 -20.93
C ASP A 721 30.56 -38.76 -21.33
N VAL A 722 30.28 -39.63 -20.36
CA VAL A 722 30.18 -41.09 -20.62
C VAL A 722 28.80 -41.51 -21.14
N ALA A 723 27.82 -40.60 -21.17
CA ALA A 723 26.51 -40.84 -21.80
C ALA A 723 26.55 -40.69 -23.34
N GLY A 724 27.67 -40.22 -23.90
CA GLY A 724 27.87 -40.07 -25.35
C GLY A 724 27.50 -38.69 -25.90
N GLY A 725 27.41 -37.67 -25.05
CA GLY A 725 27.19 -36.27 -25.41
C GLY A 725 28.47 -35.46 -25.57
N ILE A 726 28.45 -34.21 -25.08
CA ILE A 726 29.54 -33.24 -25.24
C ILE A 726 30.42 -33.28 -23.98
N ASP A 727 31.73 -33.49 -24.19
CA ASP A 727 32.73 -33.41 -23.12
C ASP A 727 32.70 -32.04 -22.44
N GLY A 728 32.94 -32.02 -21.13
CA GLY A 728 32.97 -30.79 -20.34
C GLY A 728 34.14 -29.88 -20.73
N GLU A 729 33.93 -28.58 -20.61
CA GLU A 729 34.93 -27.55 -20.89
C GLU A 729 35.38 -26.87 -19.59
N MET A 730 36.69 -26.67 -19.39
CA MET A 730 37.18 -25.93 -18.22
C MET A 730 36.79 -24.46 -18.30
N ILE A 731 36.29 -23.90 -17.20
CA ILE A 731 36.05 -22.47 -17.03
C ILE A 731 36.88 -21.95 -15.85
N GLY A 732 37.47 -20.75 -15.96
CA GLY A 732 38.34 -20.18 -14.92
C GLY A 732 39.84 -20.47 -15.13
N SER A 733 40.61 -20.48 -14.05
CA SER A 733 42.08 -20.62 -14.10
C SER A 733 42.59 -21.66 -13.11
N GLY A 734 43.60 -22.44 -13.50
CA GLY A 734 44.21 -23.50 -12.68
C GLY A 734 44.17 -24.85 -13.40
N ASP A 735 44.71 -25.88 -12.74
CA ASP A 735 44.70 -27.25 -13.24
C ASP A 735 43.67 -28.07 -12.45
N PHE A 736 42.96 -28.97 -13.14
CA PHE A 736 42.06 -29.91 -12.47
C PHE A 736 42.83 -30.81 -11.51
N ARG A 737 42.37 -30.84 -10.25
CA ARG A 737 42.85 -31.75 -9.23
C ARG A 737 41.80 -32.80 -8.93
N PHE A 738 42.20 -34.07 -8.99
CA PHE A 738 41.32 -35.20 -8.68
C PHE A 738 41.72 -35.87 -7.35
N VAL A 739 40.71 -36.36 -6.63
CA VAL A 739 40.84 -37.09 -5.35
C VAL A 739 39.96 -38.34 -5.39
N PRO A 740 40.12 -39.31 -4.47
CA PRO A 740 39.26 -40.50 -4.46
C PRO A 740 37.77 -40.14 -4.41
N GLY A 741 36.99 -40.72 -5.33
CA GLY A 741 35.55 -40.50 -5.50
C GLY A 741 34.68 -41.25 -4.51
N VAL A 742 33.36 -41.13 -4.67
CA VAL A 742 32.34 -41.66 -3.75
C VAL A 742 32.41 -43.20 -3.60
N ASN A 743 32.82 -43.92 -4.65
CA ASN A 743 32.89 -45.39 -4.68
C ASN A 743 34.26 -45.96 -4.32
N GLY A 744 35.29 -45.11 -4.19
CA GLY A 744 36.67 -45.53 -3.99
C GLY A 744 37.26 -46.33 -5.16
N GLY A 745 38.45 -46.91 -4.98
CA GLY A 745 39.15 -47.64 -6.03
C GLY A 745 39.67 -46.71 -7.14
N ASP A 746 39.26 -46.96 -8.39
CA ASP A 746 39.61 -46.12 -9.54
C ASP A 746 38.70 -44.87 -9.69
N ASP A 747 37.62 -44.81 -8.90
CA ASP A 747 36.68 -43.69 -8.86
C ASP A 747 37.36 -42.42 -8.35
N SER A 748 37.18 -41.30 -9.05
CA SER A 748 37.81 -40.02 -8.72
C SER A 748 36.80 -38.88 -8.78
N ALA A 749 36.81 -38.02 -7.77
CA ALA A 749 36.07 -36.77 -7.75
C ALA A 749 36.94 -35.60 -8.20
N LEU A 750 36.31 -34.54 -8.70
CA LEU A 750 36.98 -33.29 -9.02
C LEU A 750 36.96 -32.36 -7.79
N VAL A 751 38.14 -31.88 -7.40
CA VAL A 751 38.30 -30.85 -6.37
C VAL A 751 38.04 -29.49 -7.00
N PHE A 752 37.31 -28.64 -6.31
CA PHE A 752 37.06 -27.25 -6.65
C PHE A 752 37.63 -26.37 -5.54
N ASN A 753 38.32 -25.31 -5.94
CA ASN A 753 39.09 -24.43 -5.06
C ASN A 753 38.72 -22.97 -5.26
N ASN A 754 37.50 -22.70 -5.71
CA ASN A 754 36.97 -21.39 -6.10
C ASN A 754 37.50 -20.83 -7.44
N ASP A 755 38.61 -21.30 -8.01
CA ASP A 755 39.27 -20.66 -9.16
C ASP A 755 38.84 -21.18 -10.54
N TYR A 756 38.29 -22.40 -10.61
CA TYR A 756 37.82 -23.01 -11.85
C TYR A 756 36.52 -23.81 -11.67
N GLY A 757 35.91 -24.21 -12.78
CA GLY A 757 34.82 -25.19 -12.83
C GLY A 757 34.74 -25.88 -14.18
N VAL A 758 33.61 -26.56 -14.43
CA VAL A 758 33.35 -27.30 -15.68
C VAL A 758 32.06 -26.82 -16.31
N LYS A 759 32.12 -26.36 -17.55
CA LYS A 759 30.96 -26.07 -18.39
C LYS A 759 30.45 -27.37 -19.03
N ILE A 760 29.15 -27.64 -18.89
CA ILE A 760 28.43 -28.76 -19.51
C ILE A 760 27.20 -28.24 -20.28
N PRO A 761 26.62 -28.98 -21.23
CA PRO A 761 25.43 -28.54 -21.96
C PRO A 761 24.19 -28.43 -21.06
N ASN A 762 23.33 -27.44 -21.32
CA ASN A 762 21.98 -27.41 -20.78
C ASN A 762 21.06 -28.12 -21.78
N SER A 763 20.73 -29.37 -21.51
CA SER A 763 19.80 -30.20 -22.30
C SER A 763 18.46 -30.43 -21.59
N ALA A 764 18.17 -29.67 -20.54
CA ALA A 764 17.11 -29.91 -19.57
C ALA A 764 16.19 -28.69 -19.45
N TYR A 765 15.07 -28.70 -20.19
CA TYR A 765 14.26 -27.50 -20.40
C TYR A 765 12.85 -27.56 -19.79
N GLU A 766 12.16 -28.70 -19.86
CA GLU A 766 10.75 -28.84 -19.43
C GLU A 766 10.68 -29.54 -18.06
N ASN A 767 10.55 -30.87 -18.06
CA ASN A 767 10.70 -31.72 -16.88
C ASN A 767 12.13 -32.25 -16.85
N TYR A 768 12.84 -32.12 -15.73
CA TYR A 768 14.24 -32.51 -15.70
C TYR A 768 14.75 -32.79 -14.28
N THR A 769 15.93 -33.42 -14.23
CA THR A 769 16.65 -33.71 -12.99
C THR A 769 18.12 -33.32 -13.12
N LEU A 770 18.64 -32.60 -12.12
CA LEU A 770 20.06 -32.29 -11.95
C LEU A 770 20.56 -33.04 -10.72
N SER A 771 21.67 -33.77 -10.82
CA SER A 771 22.19 -34.54 -9.69
C SER A 771 23.71 -34.54 -9.64
N CYS A 772 24.27 -34.43 -8.43
CA CYS A 772 25.69 -34.61 -8.19
C CYS A 772 25.96 -35.12 -6.78
N TRP A 773 27.09 -35.79 -6.58
CA TRP A 773 27.64 -36.02 -5.25
C TRP A 773 28.51 -34.85 -4.83
N LEU A 774 28.37 -34.42 -3.57
CA LEU A 774 29.09 -33.30 -3.00
C LEU A 774 29.74 -33.72 -1.68
N ARG A 775 30.99 -33.30 -1.46
CA ARG A 775 31.66 -33.35 -0.16
C ARG A 775 32.26 -32.00 0.19
N MET A 776 31.98 -31.53 1.40
CA MET A 776 32.45 -30.25 1.91
C MET A 776 32.90 -30.36 3.38
N ASP A 777 34.03 -29.74 3.70
CA ASP A 777 34.57 -29.72 5.06
C ASP A 777 34.07 -28.54 5.90
N ALA A 778 33.63 -27.46 5.24
CA ALA A 778 33.18 -26.25 5.90
C ALA A 778 32.13 -25.50 5.06
N PRO A 779 31.17 -24.79 5.69
CA PRO A 779 30.19 -24.00 4.96
C PRO A 779 30.83 -22.82 4.21
N GLN A 780 30.34 -22.51 3.00
CA GLN A 780 30.90 -21.48 2.13
C GLN A 780 29.90 -20.34 1.85
N ALA A 781 30.25 -19.11 2.21
CA ALA A 781 29.39 -17.95 1.97
C ALA A 781 29.25 -17.64 0.46
N PRO A 782 28.12 -17.08 -0.01
CA PRO A 782 27.88 -16.74 -1.41
C PRO A 782 28.99 -15.90 -2.07
N PRO A 783 29.20 -16.03 -3.39
CA PRO A 783 30.37 -15.48 -4.10
C PRO A 783 30.42 -13.94 -4.18
N TRP A 784 29.32 -13.23 -3.89
CA TRP A 784 29.21 -11.79 -4.11
C TRP A 784 29.52 -10.91 -2.89
N GLY A 785 29.81 -11.49 -1.72
CA GLY A 785 30.12 -10.71 -0.50
C GLY A 785 28.98 -9.83 0.03
N ARG A 786 27.82 -9.79 -0.64
CA ARG A 786 26.54 -9.37 -0.08
C ARG A 786 25.99 -10.56 0.70
N GLY A 787 25.83 -10.35 2.00
CA GLY A 787 25.69 -11.35 3.04
C GLY A 787 24.88 -12.59 2.69
N ASP A 788 25.41 -13.73 3.12
CA ASP A 788 24.58 -14.83 3.62
C ASP A 788 23.76 -14.25 4.79
N MET A 789 22.59 -13.73 4.44
CA MET A 789 21.69 -13.03 5.34
C MET A 789 20.77 -14.06 6.01
N ARG A 790 20.48 -13.82 7.28
CA ARG A 790 19.52 -14.57 8.08
C ARG A 790 18.53 -13.61 8.69
N LEU A 791 17.28 -14.06 8.76
CA LEU A 791 16.22 -13.31 9.41
C LEU A 791 16.16 -13.69 10.88
N LEU A 792 16.15 -12.71 11.78
CA LEU A 792 15.88 -12.96 13.19
C LEU A 792 14.46 -13.48 13.34
N ASP A 793 14.30 -14.58 14.07
CA ASP A 793 13.00 -15.18 14.35
C ASP A 793 12.23 -14.37 15.40
N PHE A 794 11.48 -13.35 14.97
CA PHE A 794 10.57 -12.64 15.87
C PHE A 794 9.40 -13.53 16.36
N GLY A 795 9.19 -14.71 15.75
CA GLY A 795 8.20 -15.68 16.20
C GLY A 795 8.59 -16.41 17.48
N ASP A 796 9.88 -16.48 17.81
CA ASP A 796 10.38 -16.98 19.10
C ASP A 796 10.33 -15.85 20.16
N PRO A 797 9.51 -15.96 21.22
CA PRO A 797 9.41 -14.94 22.25
C PRO A 797 10.74 -14.61 22.95
N ALA A 798 11.63 -15.59 23.10
CA ALA A 798 12.94 -15.38 23.72
C ALA A 798 13.88 -14.61 22.81
N ALA A 799 13.84 -14.87 21.49
CA ALA A 799 14.59 -14.10 20.50
C ALA A 799 14.08 -12.66 20.44
N ALA A 800 12.76 -12.46 20.40
CA ALA A 800 12.12 -11.15 20.39
C ALA A 800 12.44 -10.34 21.66
N GLU A 801 12.37 -10.95 22.85
CA GLU A 801 12.74 -10.30 24.11
C GLU A 801 14.24 -9.90 24.10
N TRP A 802 15.10 -10.84 23.70
CA TRP A 802 16.55 -10.61 23.68
C TRP A 802 16.95 -9.47 22.73
N ILE A 803 16.43 -9.45 21.50
CA ILE A 803 16.76 -8.37 20.55
C ILE A 803 16.19 -7.03 21.02
N THR A 804 15.03 -7.05 21.68
CA THR A 804 14.46 -5.84 22.30
C THR A 804 15.44 -5.27 23.31
N GLU A 805 15.92 -6.07 24.26
CA GLU A 805 16.92 -5.64 25.26
C GLU A 805 18.23 -5.20 24.63
N TYR A 806 18.67 -5.93 23.60
CA TYR A 806 19.90 -5.64 22.88
C TYR A 806 19.81 -4.26 22.22
N VAL A 807 18.76 -3.95 21.47
CA VAL A 807 18.59 -2.64 20.82
C VAL A 807 18.27 -1.53 21.82
N ASP A 808 17.40 -1.78 22.79
CA ASP A 808 17.02 -0.86 23.88
C ASP A 808 18.25 -0.32 24.63
N SER A 809 19.18 -1.21 24.97
CA SER A 809 20.43 -0.82 25.63
C SER A 809 21.33 0.06 24.75
N ARG A 810 21.27 -0.07 23.41
CA ARG A 810 22.01 0.81 22.48
C ARG A 810 21.34 2.16 22.35
N ILE A 811 20.01 2.19 22.21
CA ILE A 811 19.23 3.43 22.21
C ILE A 811 19.59 4.26 23.46
N THR A 812 19.57 3.62 24.63
CA THR A 812 19.88 4.26 25.91
C THR A 812 21.35 4.68 26.02
N SER A 813 22.28 3.76 25.77
CA SER A 813 23.71 4.02 25.99
C SER A 813 24.32 5.01 24.99
N GLN A 814 23.78 5.09 23.78
CA GLN A 814 24.27 5.99 22.74
C GLN A 814 23.50 7.31 22.68
N GLY A 815 22.45 7.49 23.49
CA GLY A 815 21.68 8.74 23.54
C GLY A 815 20.84 8.98 22.28
N VAL A 816 20.19 7.94 21.76
CA VAL A 816 19.34 8.02 20.56
C VAL A 816 17.96 8.56 20.93
N ASP A 817 17.50 9.60 20.24
CA ASP A 817 16.18 10.20 20.45
C ASP A 817 15.14 9.71 19.42
N LEU A 818 15.61 9.22 18.27
CA LEU A 818 14.79 8.69 17.20
C LEU A 818 15.45 7.43 16.63
N TYR A 819 14.73 6.32 16.73
CA TYR A 819 15.14 5.02 16.23
C TYR A 819 14.63 4.85 14.80
N ARG A 820 15.53 4.68 13.82
CA ARG A 820 15.16 4.36 12.45
C ARG A 820 15.28 2.85 12.23
N HIS A 821 14.14 2.21 12.00
CA HIS A 821 14.03 0.79 11.69
C HIS A 821 14.00 0.61 10.18
N ASP A 822 15.02 -0.04 9.64
CA ASP A 822 15.06 -0.51 8.26
C ASP A 822 14.81 -2.02 8.20
N GLY A 823 14.37 -2.53 7.06
CA GLY A 823 14.04 -3.94 6.90
C GLY A 823 14.26 -4.39 5.46
N ILE A 824 14.43 -5.69 5.27
CA ILE A 824 14.53 -6.30 3.94
C ILE A 824 13.34 -7.25 3.70
N PRO A 825 13.18 -7.79 2.48
CA PRO A 825 12.12 -8.73 2.17
C PRO A 825 12.24 -10.05 2.96
N PRO A 826 11.25 -10.41 3.80
CA PRO A 826 11.34 -11.57 4.69
C PRO A 826 10.68 -12.85 4.13
N LEU A 827 9.90 -12.76 3.03
CA LEU A 827 9.02 -13.85 2.58
C LEU A 827 9.73 -15.18 2.33
N SER A 828 10.89 -15.15 1.66
CA SER A 828 11.65 -16.36 1.35
C SER A 828 12.12 -17.06 2.63
N PHE A 829 12.46 -16.31 3.68
CA PHE A 829 12.79 -16.86 5.00
C PHE A 829 11.56 -17.51 5.64
N TRP A 830 10.40 -16.85 5.65
CA TRP A 830 9.19 -17.43 6.24
C TRP A 830 8.78 -18.72 5.52
N ASN A 831 8.73 -18.70 4.19
CA ASN A 831 8.36 -19.87 3.39
C ASN A 831 9.33 -21.05 3.61
N ALA A 832 10.64 -20.78 3.70
CA ALA A 832 11.63 -21.83 3.95
C ALA A 832 11.52 -22.45 5.35
N ASN A 833 10.95 -21.72 6.31
CA ASN A 833 10.89 -22.15 7.71
C ASN A 833 9.50 -22.61 8.18
N ASP A 834 8.46 -22.44 7.38
CA ASP A 834 7.17 -23.08 7.64
C ASP A 834 7.31 -24.60 7.81
N GLU A 835 6.58 -25.12 8.79
CA GLU A 835 6.46 -26.55 9.05
C GLU A 835 5.46 -27.18 8.08
N SER A 836 5.53 -28.51 7.94
CA SER A 836 4.55 -29.25 7.13
C SER A 836 3.13 -28.99 7.65
N GLU A 837 2.18 -28.73 6.74
CA GLU A 837 0.78 -28.40 7.06
C GLU A 837 0.58 -27.14 7.92
N ARG A 838 1.57 -26.23 7.97
CA ARG A 838 1.53 -24.99 8.78
C ARG A 838 1.97 -23.76 7.99
N ARG A 839 1.54 -23.69 6.73
CA ARG A 839 1.89 -22.61 5.80
C ARG A 839 1.31 -21.27 6.24
N GLY A 840 2.15 -20.24 6.27
CA GLY A 840 1.83 -18.88 6.69
C GLY A 840 2.01 -18.64 8.19
N ILE A 841 2.27 -19.66 9.00
CA ILE A 841 2.45 -19.48 10.46
C ILE A 841 3.74 -18.73 10.77
N SER A 842 4.85 -18.99 10.08
CA SER A 842 6.11 -18.30 10.36
C SER A 842 5.97 -16.79 10.20
N GLU A 843 5.26 -16.35 9.16
CA GLU A 843 4.92 -14.94 8.96
C GLU A 843 4.04 -14.40 10.08
N MET A 844 2.95 -15.09 10.44
CA MET A 844 2.03 -14.62 11.49
C MET A 844 2.77 -14.42 12.82
N LYS A 845 3.61 -15.38 13.21
CA LYS A 845 4.40 -15.31 14.45
C LYS A 845 5.44 -14.20 14.39
N HIS A 846 6.17 -14.08 13.28
CA HIS A 846 7.15 -13.01 13.08
C HIS A 846 6.49 -11.63 13.17
N VAL A 847 5.36 -11.43 12.49
CA VAL A 847 4.61 -10.17 12.50
C VAL A 847 4.12 -9.84 13.92
N GLU A 848 3.54 -10.81 14.64
CA GLU A 848 3.10 -10.60 16.03
C GLU A 848 4.28 -10.18 16.93
N GLY A 849 5.43 -10.85 16.82
CA GLY A 849 6.63 -10.51 17.57
C GLY A 849 7.25 -9.17 17.19
N LEU A 850 7.27 -8.82 15.91
CA LEU A 850 7.78 -7.53 15.41
C LEU A 850 6.92 -6.35 15.89
N LEU A 851 5.59 -6.51 15.86
CA LEU A 851 4.67 -5.52 16.44
C LEU A 851 4.91 -5.37 17.95
N GLY A 852 5.09 -6.50 18.66
CA GLY A 852 5.43 -6.52 20.08
C GLY A 852 6.76 -5.83 20.41
N TYR A 853 7.78 -6.03 19.58
CA TYR A 853 9.09 -5.36 19.69
C TYR A 853 8.96 -3.84 19.64
N TRP A 854 8.24 -3.29 18.65
CA TRP A 854 8.00 -1.85 18.55
C TRP A 854 7.16 -1.31 19.71
N ASP A 855 6.15 -2.05 20.14
CA ASP A 855 5.32 -1.67 21.29
C ASP A 855 6.15 -1.61 22.58
N GLU A 856 7.04 -2.59 22.79
CA GLU A 856 7.89 -2.66 23.96
C GLU A 856 8.96 -1.55 23.97
N LEU A 857 9.59 -1.25 22.83
CA LEU A 857 10.52 -0.11 22.72
C LEU A 857 9.84 1.22 23.07
N ARG A 858 8.61 1.45 22.58
CA ARG A 858 7.84 2.66 22.93
C ARG A 858 7.40 2.66 24.38
N ARG A 859 7.10 1.50 24.97
CA ARG A 859 6.77 1.39 26.40
C ARG A 859 7.97 1.75 27.27
N ARG A 860 9.18 1.28 26.92
CA ARG A 860 10.43 1.60 27.63
C ARG A 860 10.90 3.04 27.41
N HIS A 861 10.65 3.57 26.20
CA HIS A 861 10.97 4.95 25.84
C HIS A 861 9.71 5.70 25.38
N PRO A 862 8.88 6.20 26.32
CA PRO A 862 7.60 6.84 25.96
C PRO A 862 7.71 8.10 25.09
N MET A 863 8.92 8.67 24.97
CA MET A 863 9.22 9.82 24.11
C MET A 863 9.94 9.43 22.81
N LEU A 864 10.32 8.17 22.64
CA LEU A 864 11.00 7.67 21.44
C LEU A 864 10.05 7.71 20.26
N ARG A 865 10.57 8.21 19.14
CA ARG A 865 9.92 8.05 17.84
C ARG A 865 10.61 6.95 17.06
N ILE A 866 9.79 6.21 16.34
CA ILE A 866 10.24 5.19 15.41
C ILE A 866 10.03 5.73 13.99
N ASP A 867 11.10 5.80 13.22
CA ASP A 867 11.07 6.01 11.78
C ASP A 867 11.09 4.66 11.09
N ILE A 868 10.15 4.40 10.20
CA ILE A 868 10.11 3.15 9.43
C ILE A 868 10.66 3.34 8.03
N CYS A 869 11.54 2.43 7.65
CA CYS A 869 12.09 2.23 6.34
C CYS A 869 12.10 0.72 6.03
N SER A 870 12.00 0.37 4.76
CA SER A 870 12.35 -0.95 4.27
C SER A 870 12.69 -0.81 2.80
N GLY A 871 13.95 -0.46 2.53
CA GLY A 871 14.39 -0.08 1.18
C GLY A 871 13.50 0.99 0.55
N GLY A 872 13.25 2.07 1.30
CA GLY A 872 12.20 3.04 1.00
C GLY A 872 10.92 2.78 1.80
N GLY A 873 9.76 2.93 1.14
CA GLY A 873 8.46 2.88 1.80
C GLY A 873 7.65 1.61 1.54
N SER A 874 8.33 0.47 1.37
CA SER A 874 7.69 -0.84 1.12
C SER A 874 6.96 -1.41 2.34
N ARG A 875 7.05 -0.76 3.52
CA ARG A 875 6.35 -1.14 4.76
C ARG A 875 5.31 -0.12 5.24
N ASN A 876 4.80 0.72 4.34
CA ASN A 876 3.84 1.77 4.66
C ASN A 876 2.40 1.25 4.77
N GLU A 877 2.08 0.61 5.91
CA GLU A 877 0.75 0.05 6.23
C GLU A 877 0.26 0.40 7.64
N LEU A 878 -1.02 0.17 7.94
CA LEU A 878 -1.69 0.69 9.12
C LEU A 878 -1.07 0.28 10.49
N GLU A 879 -0.73 -0.98 10.72
CA GLU A 879 -0.20 -1.46 12.02
C GLU A 879 1.20 -0.90 12.31
N THR A 880 2.01 -0.79 11.26
CA THR A 880 3.32 -0.14 11.27
C THR A 880 3.15 1.36 11.52
N LEU A 881 2.27 2.03 10.76
CA LEU A 881 2.04 3.47 10.87
C LEU A 881 1.39 3.91 12.20
N ARG A 882 0.89 2.96 12.99
CA ARG A 882 0.44 3.15 14.37
C ARG A 882 1.57 3.23 15.40
N ARG A 883 2.73 2.71 15.03
CA ARG A 883 3.92 2.55 15.88
C ARG A 883 5.07 3.42 15.42
N ALA A 884 5.16 3.63 14.11
CA ALA A 884 6.24 4.33 13.44
C ALA A 884 5.70 5.31 12.40
N VAL A 885 6.56 6.20 11.93
CA VAL A 885 6.27 7.16 10.85
C VAL A 885 7.28 6.99 9.72
N PRO A 886 6.90 7.13 8.44
CA PRO A 886 7.83 6.92 7.33
C PRO A 886 8.56 8.23 7.03
N LEU A 887 9.70 8.49 7.69
CA LEU A 887 10.49 9.71 7.44
C LEU A 887 11.32 9.59 6.16
N TRP A 888 11.35 8.41 5.55
CA TRP A 888 11.89 8.17 4.22
C TRP A 888 10.88 7.40 3.37
N ARG A 889 10.10 8.12 2.58
CA ARG A 889 8.97 7.57 1.84
C ARG A 889 9.34 6.63 0.70
N SER A 890 10.49 6.80 0.06
CA SER A 890 10.93 5.99 -1.09
C SER A 890 12.42 6.18 -1.29
N ASP A 891 13.11 5.14 -1.77
CA ASP A 891 14.50 5.22 -2.21
C ASP A 891 14.63 5.94 -3.56
N TYR A 892 13.52 6.12 -4.29
CA TYR A 892 13.46 7.09 -5.36
C TYR A 892 13.40 8.49 -4.73
N ALA A 893 14.57 9.13 -4.64
CA ALA A 893 14.74 10.43 -4.02
C ALA A 893 15.38 11.45 -4.98
N TYR A 894 15.17 12.73 -4.66
CA TYR A 894 15.81 13.91 -5.24
C TYR A 894 15.38 14.34 -6.66
N GLU A 895 14.94 13.44 -7.55
CA GLU A 895 14.41 13.84 -8.86
C GLU A 895 13.11 14.64 -8.70
N THR A 896 13.04 15.82 -9.29
CA THR A 896 11.98 16.81 -9.05
C THR A 896 10.57 16.36 -9.42
N THR A 897 10.39 15.81 -10.61
CA THR A 897 9.07 15.45 -11.15
C THR A 897 8.48 14.30 -10.35
N GLY A 898 9.30 13.29 -10.09
CA GLY A 898 9.11 12.22 -9.14
C GLY A 898 8.72 12.66 -7.75
N MET A 899 9.49 13.57 -7.15
CA MET A 899 9.21 13.98 -5.77
C MET A 899 7.87 14.70 -5.64
N GLN A 900 7.45 15.42 -6.69
CA GLN A 900 6.11 15.98 -6.79
C GLN A 900 5.04 14.87 -6.89
N THR A 901 5.25 13.84 -7.72
CA THR A 901 4.28 12.75 -7.91
C THR A 901 4.11 11.87 -6.67
N LEU A 902 5.21 11.51 -6.01
CA LEU A 902 5.19 10.76 -4.75
C LEU A 902 4.42 11.54 -3.66
N SER A 903 4.71 12.84 -3.51
CA SER A 903 4.00 13.69 -2.54
C SER A 903 2.51 13.80 -2.87
N TYR A 904 2.19 13.93 -4.15
CA TYR A 904 0.82 14.07 -4.63
C TYR A 904 -0.05 12.86 -4.25
N GLY A 905 0.47 11.65 -4.47
CA GLY A 905 -0.25 10.41 -4.20
C GLY A 905 -0.27 10.03 -2.73
N MET A 906 0.89 10.11 -2.07
CA MET A 906 1.04 9.73 -0.65
C MET A 906 0.18 10.58 0.28
N ALA A 907 0.02 11.88 -0.02
CA ALA A 907 -0.82 12.79 0.76
C ALA A 907 -2.32 12.44 0.72
N LEU A 908 -2.79 11.60 -0.19
CA LEU A 908 -4.17 11.09 -0.11
C LEU A 908 -4.33 10.20 1.14
N TRP A 909 -3.37 9.32 1.40
CA TRP A 909 -3.53 8.23 2.37
C TRP A 909 -2.82 8.45 3.70
N ILE A 910 -1.60 8.96 3.65
CA ILE A 910 -0.69 9.05 4.79
C ILE A 910 -0.38 10.53 5.03
N PRO A 911 -0.94 11.15 6.10
CA PRO A 911 -0.77 12.59 6.35
C PRO A 911 0.64 13.02 6.82
N TYR A 912 1.45 12.07 7.32
CA TYR A 912 2.78 12.35 7.82
C TYR A 912 3.81 11.42 7.18
N PHE A 913 4.76 12.00 6.46
CA PHE A 913 5.84 11.28 5.80
C PHE A 913 7.05 12.20 5.64
N GLY A 914 8.19 11.65 5.22
CA GLY A 914 9.38 12.41 4.93
C GLY A 914 10.19 11.96 3.72
N THR A 915 11.22 12.74 3.41
CA THR A 915 12.21 12.47 2.36
C THR A 915 13.45 13.36 2.54
N GLY A 916 14.48 13.11 1.73
CA GLY A 916 15.69 13.91 1.68
C GLY A 916 15.54 15.19 0.85
N ILE A 917 16.22 16.26 1.26
CA ILE A 917 16.43 17.47 0.47
C ILE A 917 17.93 17.64 0.21
N ASN A 918 18.36 17.66 -1.05
CA ASN A 918 19.79 17.67 -1.41
C ASN A 918 20.30 18.98 -2.03
N THR A 919 19.45 20.00 -2.15
CA THR A 919 19.84 21.28 -2.76
C THR A 919 19.14 22.47 -2.13
N THR A 920 19.67 23.66 -2.41
CA THR A 920 19.09 24.98 -2.09
C THR A 920 18.51 25.67 -3.34
N ASP A 921 18.48 25.00 -4.49
CA ASP A 921 17.69 25.43 -5.66
C ASP A 921 16.20 25.40 -5.31
N GLU A 922 15.52 26.55 -5.45
CA GLU A 922 14.16 26.76 -4.96
C GLU A 922 13.13 25.79 -5.58
N TYR A 923 13.14 25.61 -6.90
CA TYR A 923 12.21 24.70 -7.57
C TYR A 923 12.39 23.26 -7.08
N THR A 924 13.63 22.78 -7.00
CA THR A 924 13.93 21.43 -6.53
C THR A 924 13.62 21.28 -5.04
N PHE A 925 13.97 22.26 -4.20
CA PHE A 925 13.68 22.26 -2.76
C PHE A 925 12.18 22.07 -2.50
N TRP A 926 11.33 22.87 -3.15
CA TRP A 926 9.87 22.76 -2.98
C TRP A 926 9.29 21.49 -3.60
N SER A 927 9.92 20.95 -4.65
CA SER A 927 9.54 19.65 -5.23
C SER A 927 9.82 18.48 -4.28
N GLN A 928 10.87 18.59 -3.47
CA GLN A 928 11.30 17.60 -2.47
C GLN A 928 10.60 17.80 -1.10
N LEU A 929 9.69 18.76 -0.95
CA LEU A 929 9.09 19.06 0.34
C LEU A 929 8.17 17.93 0.84
N ALA A 930 8.28 17.63 2.13
CA ALA A 930 7.40 16.71 2.85
C ALA A 930 7.12 17.25 4.28
N PRO A 931 6.13 16.70 5.01
CA PRO A 931 5.90 17.05 6.41
C PRO A 931 7.18 16.96 7.26
N SER A 932 7.99 15.92 7.02
CA SER A 932 9.32 15.75 7.59
C SER A 932 10.37 15.81 6.49
N ASN A 933 11.49 16.49 6.71
CA ASN A 933 12.59 16.49 5.74
C ASN A 933 13.94 16.30 6.41
N THR A 934 14.83 15.63 5.70
CA THR A 934 16.24 15.50 6.08
C THR A 934 17.12 16.19 5.05
N THR A 935 17.83 17.27 5.43
CA THR A 935 18.76 17.94 4.51
C THR A 935 20.06 17.15 4.39
N THR A 936 20.39 16.70 3.18
CA THR A 936 21.58 15.90 2.86
C THR A 936 22.63 16.72 2.12
N TRP A 937 22.81 17.98 2.53
CA TRP A 937 23.70 18.92 1.87
C TRP A 937 25.17 18.65 2.19
N ASP A 938 26.03 18.76 1.18
CA ASP A 938 27.48 18.85 1.41
C ASP A 938 27.88 20.29 1.71
N VAL A 939 27.74 20.67 2.99
CA VAL A 939 28.07 22.03 3.44
C VAL A 939 29.56 22.35 3.36
N ARG A 940 30.45 21.37 3.11
CA ARG A 940 31.90 21.61 2.97
C ARG A 940 32.25 22.39 1.72
N ARG A 941 31.39 22.33 0.71
CA ARG A 941 31.60 23.01 -0.57
C ARG A 941 31.62 24.52 -0.37
N ASP A 942 32.56 25.19 -1.07
CA ASP A 942 32.69 26.64 -1.00
C ASP A 942 31.54 27.37 -1.72
N ASP A 943 30.85 26.69 -2.64
CA ASP A 943 29.72 27.21 -3.42
C ASP A 943 28.35 26.93 -2.78
N PHE A 944 28.30 26.40 -1.56
CA PHE A 944 27.04 26.15 -0.86
C PHE A 944 26.39 27.46 -0.39
N ASP A 945 25.14 27.71 -0.83
CA ASP A 945 24.41 28.93 -0.52
C ASP A 945 23.67 28.84 0.83
N PHE A 946 24.34 29.26 1.90
CA PHE A 946 23.77 29.34 3.25
C PHE A 946 22.66 30.40 3.38
N GLU A 947 22.63 31.42 2.55
CA GLU A 947 21.57 32.45 2.60
C GLU A 947 20.26 31.88 2.05
N ALA A 948 20.32 31.23 0.88
CA ALA A 948 19.19 30.50 0.31
C ALA A 948 18.70 29.40 1.27
N ALA A 949 19.61 28.62 1.86
CA ALA A 949 19.26 27.58 2.83
C ALA A 949 18.43 28.14 4.00
N ARG A 950 18.90 29.21 4.66
CA ARG A 950 18.17 29.84 5.79
C ARG A 950 16.81 30.37 5.36
N ARG A 951 16.73 31.04 4.20
CA ARG A 951 15.47 31.57 3.67
C ARG A 951 14.46 30.45 3.41
N LEU A 952 14.86 29.40 2.70
CA LEU A 952 14.00 28.28 2.34
C LEU A 952 13.54 27.48 3.57
N LEU A 953 14.43 27.23 4.53
CA LEU A 953 14.07 26.58 5.79
C LEU A 953 13.09 27.41 6.63
N ALA A 954 13.25 28.74 6.66
CA ALA A 954 12.30 29.63 7.33
C ALA A 954 10.92 29.61 6.63
N GLN A 955 10.90 29.74 5.31
CA GLN A 955 9.67 29.67 4.50
C GLN A 955 8.96 28.31 4.63
N ARG A 956 9.72 27.22 4.66
CA ARG A 956 9.21 25.86 4.89
C ARG A 956 8.41 25.77 6.19
N ARG A 957 8.92 26.35 7.30
CA ARG A 957 8.24 26.32 8.61
C ARG A 957 6.83 26.90 8.57
N ASP A 958 6.57 27.88 7.69
CA ASP A 958 5.26 28.51 7.52
C ASP A 958 4.24 27.68 6.72
N VAL A 959 4.71 26.61 6.07
CA VAL A 959 3.93 25.76 5.14
C VAL A 959 3.67 24.38 5.72
N ILE A 960 4.68 23.74 6.31
CA ILE A 960 4.61 22.33 6.72
C ILE A 960 3.53 22.02 7.76
N SER A 961 3.11 23.02 8.55
CA SER A 961 1.99 22.87 9.51
C SER A 961 0.65 22.52 8.84
N TYR A 962 0.50 22.78 7.54
CA TYR A 962 -0.74 22.51 6.82
C TYR A 962 -0.89 21.05 6.36
N TYR A 963 0.15 20.22 6.43
CA TYR A 963 0.10 18.87 5.87
C TYR A 963 -0.84 17.89 6.59
N TYR A 964 -1.29 18.20 7.81
CA TYR A 964 -2.33 17.42 8.51
C TYR A 964 -3.75 17.86 8.15
N ASP A 965 -3.90 19.00 7.49
CA ASP A 965 -5.19 19.57 7.15
C ASP A 965 -5.76 18.93 5.87
N ASP A 966 -6.93 19.38 5.42
CA ASP A 966 -7.61 18.79 4.26
C ASP A 966 -6.77 18.93 3.00
N TYR A 967 -6.50 17.81 2.33
CA TYR A 967 -5.71 17.75 1.12
C TYR A 967 -6.62 17.69 -0.11
N TYR A 968 -6.34 18.58 -1.07
CA TYR A 968 -7.04 18.62 -2.35
C TYR A 968 -6.03 18.68 -3.50
N PRO A 969 -5.91 17.63 -4.32
CA PRO A 969 -5.24 17.79 -5.62
C PRO A 969 -6.03 18.76 -6.50
N LEU A 970 -5.34 19.70 -7.15
CA LEU A 970 -5.96 20.74 -7.98
C LEU A 970 -5.71 20.53 -9.48
N THR A 971 -4.67 19.79 -9.85
CA THR A 971 -4.43 19.28 -11.20
C THR A 971 -4.57 17.76 -11.24
N LYS A 972 -4.63 17.16 -12.43
CA LYS A 972 -4.58 15.71 -12.57
C LYS A 972 -3.16 15.19 -12.32
N TYR A 973 -3.04 13.97 -11.79
CA TYR A 973 -1.77 13.28 -11.65
C TYR A 973 -1.13 13.02 -13.04
N ARG A 974 0.13 13.42 -13.20
CA ARG A 974 0.93 13.27 -14.44
C ARG A 974 2.41 13.14 -14.08
N THR A 975 3.15 12.33 -14.83
CA THR A 975 4.62 12.21 -14.73
C THR A 975 5.35 13.03 -15.80
N ASP A 976 4.63 13.59 -16.76
CA ASP A 976 5.18 14.34 -17.88
C ASP A 976 5.68 15.75 -17.48
N ASN A 977 6.69 16.27 -18.18
CA ASN A 977 7.24 17.61 -17.92
C ASN A 977 6.47 18.75 -18.61
N ASP A 978 5.44 18.44 -19.43
CA ASP A 978 4.68 19.41 -20.23
C ASP A 978 3.45 20.00 -19.50
N VAL A 979 3.27 19.67 -18.22
CA VAL A 979 2.11 20.07 -17.42
C VAL A 979 2.45 20.98 -16.23
N TRP A 980 1.41 21.50 -15.59
CA TRP A 980 1.51 21.99 -14.21
C TRP A 980 1.09 20.90 -13.24
N MET A 981 1.73 20.89 -12.06
CA MET A 981 1.26 20.13 -10.90
C MET A 981 0.86 21.08 -9.79
N ALA A 982 -0.33 20.91 -9.21
CA ALA A 982 -0.75 21.72 -8.09
C ALA A 982 -1.67 20.98 -7.11
N TRP A 983 -1.56 21.35 -5.84
CA TRP A 983 -2.39 20.87 -4.75
C TRP A 983 -2.59 21.93 -3.68
N GLN A 984 -3.56 21.69 -2.81
CA GLN A 984 -3.97 22.55 -1.72
C GLN A 984 -4.02 21.77 -0.40
N PHE A 985 -3.59 22.42 0.66
CA PHE A 985 -3.93 22.04 2.03
C PHE A 985 -4.82 23.12 2.66
N ASN A 986 -6.01 22.74 3.11
CA ASN A 986 -7.04 23.63 3.64
C ASN A 986 -7.28 23.38 5.12
N ARG A 987 -6.98 24.40 5.93
CA ARG A 987 -7.27 24.44 7.36
C ARG A 987 -8.58 25.17 7.60
N GLU A 988 -9.66 24.41 7.62
CA GLU A 988 -11.01 24.94 7.82
C GLU A 988 -11.15 25.66 9.18
N SER A 989 -10.59 25.09 10.26
CA SER A 989 -10.61 25.68 11.60
C SER A 989 -10.07 27.12 11.72
N GLU A 990 -9.23 27.57 10.78
CA GLU A 990 -8.66 28.92 10.75
C GLU A 990 -9.10 29.75 9.54
N ASP A 991 -10.01 29.22 8.71
CA ASP A 991 -10.33 29.77 7.39
C ASP A 991 -9.04 30.12 6.60
N SER A 992 -8.07 29.20 6.56
CA SER A 992 -6.78 29.42 5.92
C SER A 992 -6.25 28.19 5.20
N GLY A 993 -5.17 28.35 4.45
CA GLY A 993 -4.51 27.22 3.81
C GLY A 993 -3.36 27.63 2.91
N VAL A 994 -2.81 26.64 2.21
CA VAL A 994 -1.69 26.81 1.28
C VAL A 994 -1.99 26.11 -0.04
N VAL A 995 -1.57 26.73 -1.14
CA VAL A 995 -1.56 26.17 -2.48
C VAL A 995 -0.11 26.07 -2.94
N MET A 996 0.28 24.88 -3.40
CA MET A 996 1.59 24.63 -3.99
C MET A 996 1.38 24.33 -5.47
N ALA A 997 2.04 25.08 -6.35
CA ALA A 997 1.91 24.93 -7.79
C ALA A 997 3.28 24.97 -8.48
N PHE A 998 3.52 24.01 -9.37
CA PHE A 998 4.78 23.80 -10.07
C PHE A 998 4.54 23.89 -11.57
N ARG A 999 5.20 24.85 -12.23
CA ARG A 999 5.28 24.89 -13.69
C ARG A 999 6.49 24.05 -14.11
N ARG A 1000 6.22 22.87 -14.68
CA ARG A 1000 7.29 21.96 -15.10
C ARG A 1000 8.06 22.50 -16.33
N PRO A 1001 9.29 22.02 -16.58
CA PRO A 1001 10.21 22.62 -17.55
C PRO A 1001 9.65 22.76 -18.97
N ASP A 1002 8.85 21.80 -19.43
CA ASP A 1002 8.36 21.76 -20.81
C ASP A 1002 6.92 22.30 -20.94
N SER A 1003 6.37 22.89 -19.87
CA SER A 1003 4.99 23.36 -19.89
C SER A 1003 4.81 24.59 -20.79
N PRO A 1004 3.93 24.51 -21.82
CA PRO A 1004 3.79 25.56 -22.83
C PRO A 1004 3.05 26.80 -22.33
N THR A 1005 2.32 26.70 -21.20
CA THR A 1005 1.53 27.80 -20.63
C THR A 1005 2.20 28.35 -19.38
N SER A 1006 2.37 29.68 -19.32
CA SER A 1006 2.90 30.38 -18.14
C SER A 1006 1.83 30.71 -17.10
N GLN A 1007 0.54 30.61 -17.47
CA GLN A 1007 -0.58 30.90 -16.59
C GLN A 1007 -1.39 29.64 -16.28
N MET A 1008 -1.87 29.55 -15.05
CA MET A 1008 -2.75 28.48 -14.59
C MET A 1008 -3.87 29.02 -13.70
N GLN A 1009 -5.07 28.47 -13.87
CA GLN A 1009 -6.24 28.78 -13.06
C GLN A 1009 -6.61 27.57 -12.20
N LEU A 1010 -6.51 27.72 -10.88
CA LEU A 1010 -6.64 26.64 -9.90
C LEU A 1010 -7.92 26.83 -9.07
N LYS A 1011 -8.92 25.96 -9.26
CA LYS A 1011 -10.18 26.00 -8.51
C LYS A 1011 -9.95 25.48 -7.09
N LEU A 1012 -10.06 26.36 -6.10
CA LEU A 1012 -9.81 26.00 -4.71
C LEU A 1012 -11.01 25.25 -4.10
N ARG A 1013 -10.75 24.39 -3.12
CA ARG A 1013 -11.75 23.55 -2.47
C ARG A 1013 -11.76 23.78 -0.96
N GLY A 1014 -12.84 23.35 -0.30
CA GLY A 1014 -12.99 23.44 1.16
C GLY A 1014 -13.15 24.86 1.71
N LEU A 1015 -13.50 25.84 0.86
CA LEU A 1015 -13.67 27.25 1.27
C LEU A 1015 -15.11 27.55 1.68
N ASN A 1016 -15.29 28.47 2.63
CA ASN A 1016 -16.59 29.03 2.92
C ASN A 1016 -17.00 30.04 1.84
N ASP A 1017 -18.10 29.77 1.15
CA ASP A 1017 -18.57 30.58 0.02
C ASP A 1017 -18.76 32.07 0.33
N LYS A 1018 -19.17 32.39 1.57
CA LYS A 1018 -19.49 33.75 2.01
C LYS A 1018 -18.27 34.53 2.48
N HIS A 1019 -17.18 33.85 2.82
CA HIS A 1019 -15.97 34.51 3.29
C HIS A 1019 -15.17 35.11 2.13
N VAL A 1020 -14.52 36.24 2.37
CA VAL A 1020 -13.54 36.81 1.44
C VAL A 1020 -12.15 36.39 1.89
N TYR A 1021 -11.38 35.79 0.98
CA TYR A 1021 -10.02 35.34 1.24
C TYR A 1021 -9.01 36.27 0.59
N VAL A 1022 -7.89 36.48 1.27
CA VAL A 1022 -6.71 37.17 0.72
C VAL A 1022 -5.64 36.11 0.46
N VAL A 1023 -5.22 35.99 -0.80
CA VAL A 1023 -4.15 35.08 -1.23
C VAL A 1023 -2.85 35.87 -1.37
N THR A 1024 -1.78 35.39 -0.74
CA THR A 1024 -0.44 35.98 -0.79
C THR A 1024 0.61 34.96 -1.15
N ASP A 1025 1.74 35.39 -1.70
CA ASP A 1025 2.96 34.57 -1.68
C ASP A 1025 3.58 34.52 -0.27
N LEU A 1026 4.74 33.87 -0.15
CA LEU A 1026 5.45 33.73 1.12
C LEU A 1026 6.12 35.04 1.58
N GLU A 1027 6.33 35.99 0.67
CA GLU A 1027 6.80 37.35 0.97
C GLU A 1027 5.66 38.29 1.39
N GLY A 1028 4.41 37.81 1.37
CA GLY A 1028 3.22 38.57 1.77
C GLY A 1028 2.67 39.50 0.69
N ARG A 1029 3.16 39.43 -0.55
CA ARG A 1029 2.59 40.16 -1.68
C ARG A 1029 1.25 39.55 -2.04
N VAL A 1030 0.25 40.40 -2.25
CA VAL A 1030 -1.12 39.94 -2.52
C VAL A 1030 -1.27 39.58 -3.98
N ILE A 1031 -1.62 38.32 -4.23
CA ILE A 1031 -1.86 37.75 -5.55
C ILE A 1031 -3.30 37.99 -5.98
N GLN A 1032 -4.25 37.65 -5.10
CA GLN A 1032 -5.68 37.72 -5.40
C GLN A 1032 -6.51 37.97 -4.14
N ARG A 1033 -7.67 38.61 -4.30
CA ARG A 1033 -8.68 38.80 -3.24
C ARG A 1033 -10.05 38.51 -3.81
N ASP A 1034 -10.70 37.46 -3.31
CA ASP A 1034 -12.00 37.04 -3.81
C ASP A 1034 -12.80 36.29 -2.74
N SER A 1035 -14.11 36.19 -2.94
CA SER A 1035 -14.98 35.34 -2.12
C SER A 1035 -14.65 33.86 -2.31
N GLY A 1036 -14.87 33.02 -1.29
CA GLY A 1036 -14.72 31.58 -1.37
C GLY A 1036 -15.48 30.98 -2.56
N ALA A 1037 -16.72 31.44 -2.79
CA ALA A 1037 -17.54 31.00 -3.93
C ALA A 1037 -16.86 31.26 -5.29
N LYS A 1038 -16.15 32.39 -5.42
CA LYS A 1038 -15.47 32.77 -6.65
C LYS A 1038 -14.14 32.02 -6.80
N LEU A 1039 -13.39 31.82 -5.70
CA LEU A 1039 -12.19 30.99 -5.72
C LEU A 1039 -12.50 29.51 -6.01
N ALA A 1040 -13.68 29.01 -5.63
CA ALA A 1040 -14.13 27.67 -5.99
C ALA A 1040 -14.63 27.59 -7.44
N ALA A 1041 -15.41 28.57 -7.91
CA ALA A 1041 -16.00 28.54 -9.24
C ALA A 1041 -15.02 28.93 -10.35
N THR A 1042 -14.33 30.06 -10.19
CA THR A 1042 -13.39 30.61 -11.19
C THR A 1042 -11.93 30.33 -10.83
N GLY A 1043 -11.55 30.12 -9.57
CA GLY A 1043 -10.17 29.76 -9.23
C GLY A 1043 -9.20 30.92 -8.95
N LEU A 1044 -8.07 30.54 -8.36
CA LEU A 1044 -6.84 31.32 -8.18
C LEU A 1044 -6.07 31.37 -9.50
N VAL A 1045 -5.70 32.56 -9.97
CA VAL A 1045 -4.90 32.74 -11.18
C VAL A 1045 -3.43 32.95 -10.79
N LEU A 1046 -2.56 32.07 -11.29
CA LEU A 1046 -1.11 32.15 -11.12
C LEU A 1046 -0.43 32.43 -12.47
N ASP A 1047 0.62 33.23 -12.45
CA ASP A 1047 1.48 33.52 -13.60
C ASP A 1047 2.94 33.29 -13.23
N LEU A 1048 3.57 32.33 -13.90
CA LEU A 1048 4.97 31.97 -13.76
C LEU A 1048 5.63 32.03 -15.13
N SER A 1049 6.26 33.17 -15.47
CA SER A 1049 6.83 33.44 -16.79
C SER A 1049 8.00 32.52 -17.15
N GLU A 1050 8.80 32.13 -16.17
CA GLU A 1050 9.93 31.23 -16.33
C GLU A 1050 9.48 29.75 -16.25
N PRO A 1051 9.86 28.88 -17.18
CA PRO A 1051 9.71 27.44 -17.01
C PRO A 1051 10.53 26.93 -15.82
N ARG A 1052 10.18 25.77 -15.27
CA ARG A 1052 10.84 25.21 -14.07
C ARG A 1052 10.80 26.19 -12.89
N SER A 1053 9.58 26.55 -12.49
CA SER A 1053 9.33 27.51 -11.42
C SER A 1053 8.17 27.05 -10.52
N VAL A 1054 8.10 27.61 -9.33
CA VAL A 1054 7.15 27.22 -8.29
C VAL A 1054 6.48 28.45 -7.67
N ALA A 1055 5.20 28.31 -7.35
CA ALA A 1055 4.43 29.27 -6.57
C ALA A 1055 3.90 28.60 -5.31
N ILE A 1056 4.27 29.14 -4.15
CA ILE A 1056 3.71 28.74 -2.85
C ILE A 1056 2.87 29.90 -2.33
N CYS A 1057 1.55 29.70 -2.28
CA CYS A 1057 0.59 30.74 -1.97
C CYS A 1057 -0.16 30.40 -0.68
N LYS A 1058 -0.19 31.32 0.28
CA LYS A 1058 -1.04 31.20 1.48
C LYS A 1058 -2.33 31.95 1.25
N TYR A 1059 -3.44 31.41 1.73
CA TYR A 1059 -4.70 32.15 1.79
C TYR A 1059 -5.24 32.15 3.21
N ARG A 1060 -5.94 33.23 3.55
CA ARG A 1060 -6.66 33.37 4.82
C ARG A 1060 -7.87 34.27 4.66
N LYS A 1061 -8.89 34.05 5.47
CA LYS A 1061 -10.03 34.95 5.56
C LYS A 1061 -9.59 36.37 5.92
N ARG A 1062 -10.17 37.33 5.21
CA ARG A 1062 -10.04 38.76 5.51
C ARG A 1062 -10.70 39.03 6.86
N ARG A 1063 -9.89 39.48 7.82
CA ARG A 1063 -10.37 39.98 9.11
C ARG A 1063 -11.15 41.27 8.96
#